data_AF-A0A3B7MGZ8-F1
#
_entry.id   AF-A0A3B7MGZ8-F1
#
_cell.length_a   1.000
_cell.length_b   1.000
_cell.length_c   1.000
_cell.angle_alpha   90.00
_cell.angle_beta   90.00
_cell.angle_gamma   90.00
#
_symmetry.space_group_name_H-M   'P 1'
#
loop_
_entity.id
_entity.type
_entity.pdbx_description
1 polymer ?
#
loop_
_entity_poly.entity_id
_entity_poly.type
_entity_poly.pdbx_seq_one_letter_code
_entity_poly.pdbx_strand_id
1 'polypeptide(L)'
;MINIPGLQEGVVIFAGAGCSMAPPSSLPGWNQLNDAILDTLWDRMEQFGIRTRFRDQLLTAIRQKRAENTFPPDYQAQRMVERAGIRYFELLSAVDTDTYNAVQYYTAGLAKAGLLKAVVTTNFDQNFERAFAAYDIPFEAFYDEAGFNRLASQASSNGIPIIKIHGSCSSPASMVDTRKQRLKGRAKALQDALFQLLELHHFIFCGFSGQDFDDNRNYLGLQDAAPAAKGFTYTYMPGSKVRASMNEVIGYYGKKAQAVEYDPAQLLGELVQAARIGFTPFAAAEQVNTPLADRLREKSALLEPMDAINMLTALAESYGDEVTARFIYDKAWRERYQSDYEGEALSRFLLNHGRSYVFNFQDRIERAANVGVHIEQAEVGPPPPGMEDLFTNPARMNLKHTANTSPETPALIGLAQTYFAITGLFEDFPKKLSPYFRRDPSPAELADILYYYSFHALVQQDMEAIQFLHHAIQEMEADFDEPRLSQLLSRRAMFKLRINHPEALTSAREDVMRAKALAEKYHEPHLLALSALAQSILARKENDFATAFTQVGIAEKNYWELKRIPQYVETIVEYLKVLMLGFEQPDTNKQQLLDIFLDIEPKINAYVVDKINVFEPECCYLVGLFCFQYTNAPKATYMSWLADAVSLAEQNNQPANYAYFRETCQQLGILEEIEALINKTKAAAAGNQASN
;
A
#
# COMPACT_ATOMS: atom_id res chain seq x y z
N MET A 1 -8.93 -27.70 -39.20
CA MET A 1 -9.05 -26.23 -39.31
C MET A 1 -10.27 -25.80 -38.51
N ILE A 2 -10.07 -24.98 -37.48
CA ILE A 2 -11.18 -24.48 -36.65
C ILE A 2 -12.00 -23.51 -37.50
N ASN A 3 -13.32 -23.71 -37.55
CA ASN A 3 -14.22 -22.75 -38.19
C ASN A 3 -14.42 -21.57 -37.25
N ILE A 4 -13.89 -20.40 -37.61
CA ILE A 4 -14.10 -19.15 -36.87
C ILE A 4 -15.32 -18.43 -37.48
N PRO A 5 -16.43 -18.29 -36.71
CA PRO A 5 -17.60 -17.56 -37.17
C PRO A 5 -17.24 -16.14 -37.61
N GLY A 6 -17.82 -15.68 -38.72
CA GLY A 6 -17.69 -14.29 -39.16
C GLY A 6 -16.29 -13.89 -39.65
N LEU A 7 -15.35 -14.83 -39.90
CA LEU A 7 -14.01 -14.47 -40.37
C LEU A 7 -14.03 -13.55 -41.61
N GLN A 8 -14.93 -13.80 -42.56
CA GLN A 8 -15.11 -12.97 -43.77
C GLN A 8 -15.75 -11.61 -43.50
N GLU A 9 -16.50 -11.47 -42.40
CA GLU A 9 -17.07 -10.21 -41.92
C GLU A 9 -16.04 -9.38 -41.13
N GLY A 10 -14.91 -10.01 -40.79
CA GLY A 10 -13.82 -9.44 -40.02
C GLY A 10 -13.91 -9.79 -38.54
N VAL A 11 -12.73 -9.92 -37.92
CA VAL A 11 -12.56 -10.34 -36.52
C VAL A 11 -11.83 -9.29 -35.70
N VAL A 12 -12.03 -9.37 -34.38
CA VAL A 12 -11.25 -8.64 -33.40
C VAL A 12 -10.38 -9.63 -32.64
N ILE A 13 -9.09 -9.33 -32.50
CA ILE A 13 -8.19 -10.12 -31.65
C ILE A 13 -8.16 -9.49 -30.27
N PHE A 14 -8.54 -10.24 -29.24
CA PHE A 14 -8.34 -9.87 -27.85
C PHE A 14 -7.10 -10.60 -27.31
N ALA A 15 -6.01 -9.87 -27.08
CA ALA A 15 -4.72 -10.44 -26.71
C ALA A 15 -4.37 -10.17 -25.24
N GLY A 16 -4.06 -11.23 -24.49
CA GLY A 16 -3.48 -11.14 -23.16
C GLY A 16 -1.96 -11.36 -23.14
N ALA A 17 -1.38 -11.38 -21.94
CA ALA A 17 0.08 -11.46 -21.77
C ALA A 17 0.71 -12.71 -22.40
N GLY A 18 -0.03 -13.82 -22.48
CA GLY A 18 0.42 -15.06 -23.12
C GLY A 18 0.77 -14.88 -24.60
N CYS A 19 0.20 -13.88 -25.29
CA CYS A 19 0.55 -13.57 -26.68
C CYS A 19 1.97 -13.01 -26.84
N SER A 20 2.58 -12.47 -25.79
CA SER A 20 3.93 -11.87 -25.84
C SER A 20 5.02 -12.78 -25.26
N MET A 21 4.66 -13.94 -24.70
CA MET A 21 5.59 -14.84 -24.00
C MET A 21 6.42 -15.74 -24.92
N ALA A 22 5.94 -16.03 -26.13
CA ALA A 22 6.66 -16.88 -27.07
C ALA A 22 7.89 -16.15 -27.66
N PRO A 23 8.97 -16.87 -28.01
CA PRO A 23 10.09 -16.28 -28.74
C PRO A 23 9.66 -15.68 -30.08
N PRO A 24 10.34 -14.61 -30.55
CA PRO A 24 11.50 -13.95 -29.97
C PRO A 24 11.19 -12.92 -28.87
N SER A 25 9.93 -12.47 -28.74
CA SER A 25 9.55 -11.44 -27.75
C SER A 25 9.78 -11.89 -26.31
N SER A 26 9.56 -13.17 -26.01
CA SER A 26 9.95 -13.84 -24.76
C SER A 26 9.65 -13.01 -23.49
N LEU A 27 8.52 -12.29 -23.48
CA LEU A 27 8.19 -11.43 -22.36
C LEU A 27 7.79 -12.27 -21.15
N PRO A 28 8.15 -11.82 -19.94
CA PRO A 28 7.84 -12.57 -18.72
C PRO A 28 6.34 -12.64 -18.47
N GLY A 29 5.90 -13.71 -17.79
CA GLY A 29 4.61 -13.70 -17.13
C GLY A 29 4.57 -12.66 -16.00
N TRP A 30 3.37 -12.32 -15.54
CA TRP A 30 3.17 -11.24 -14.57
C TRP A 30 3.97 -11.41 -13.25
N ASN A 31 3.98 -12.62 -12.69
CA ASN A 31 4.75 -12.91 -11.47
C ASN A 31 6.27 -12.83 -11.71
N GLN A 32 6.75 -13.32 -12.86
CA GLN A 32 8.18 -13.28 -13.21
C GLN A 32 8.66 -11.83 -13.38
N LEU A 33 7.85 -10.96 -13.98
CA LEU A 33 8.15 -9.54 -14.10
C LEU A 33 8.27 -8.88 -12.73
N ASN A 34 7.30 -9.14 -11.84
CA ASN A 34 7.32 -8.59 -10.49
C ASN A 34 8.52 -9.10 -9.69
N ASP A 35 8.89 -10.37 -9.82
CA ASP A 35 10.09 -10.90 -9.16
C ASP A 35 11.37 -10.26 -9.68
N ALA A 36 11.47 -10.06 -10.99
CA ALA A 36 12.62 -9.38 -11.60
C ALA A 36 12.71 -7.91 -11.19
N ILE A 37 11.57 -7.21 -11.06
CA ILE A 37 11.51 -5.84 -10.50
C ILE A 37 12.05 -5.83 -9.07
N LEU A 38 11.58 -6.75 -8.21
CA LEU A 38 12.04 -6.83 -6.83
C LEU A 38 13.54 -7.09 -6.72
N ASP A 39 14.06 -8.02 -7.53
CA ASP A 39 15.50 -8.30 -7.59
C ASP A 39 16.28 -7.06 -8.06
N THR A 40 15.78 -6.34 -9.06
CA THR A 40 16.42 -5.12 -9.58
C THR A 40 16.42 -3.99 -8.55
N LEU A 41 15.30 -3.78 -7.85
CA LEU A 41 15.22 -2.81 -6.76
C LEU A 41 16.20 -3.16 -5.64
N TRP A 42 16.36 -4.45 -5.35
CA TRP A 42 17.33 -4.90 -4.35
C TRP A 42 18.77 -4.64 -4.79
N ASP A 43 19.12 -4.92 -6.04
CA ASP A 43 20.47 -4.68 -6.54
C ASP A 43 20.86 -3.18 -6.41
N ARG A 44 19.89 -2.26 -6.47
CA ARG A 44 20.09 -0.83 -6.13
C ARG A 44 20.40 -0.63 -4.64
N MET A 45 19.82 -1.42 -3.75
CA MET A 45 20.08 -1.34 -2.31
C MET A 45 21.48 -1.80 -1.91
N GLU A 46 22.11 -2.69 -2.69
CA GLU A 46 23.48 -3.15 -2.42
C GLU A 46 24.49 -1.98 -2.44
N GLN A 47 24.17 -0.88 -3.16
CA GLN A 47 24.97 0.36 -3.17
C GLN A 47 25.07 1.03 -1.80
N PHE A 48 24.11 0.78 -0.90
CA PHE A 48 24.09 1.26 0.48
C PHE A 48 24.71 0.25 1.47
N GLY A 49 25.44 -0.75 0.98
CA GLY A 49 26.11 -1.76 1.81
C GLY A 49 25.13 -2.65 2.60
N ILE A 50 23.89 -2.80 2.12
CA ILE A 50 22.88 -3.69 2.70
C ILE A 50 23.17 -5.11 2.21
N ARG A 51 23.56 -6.01 3.14
CA ARG A 51 24.08 -7.36 2.82
C ARG A 51 23.02 -8.33 2.28
N THR A 52 23.48 -9.30 1.49
CA THR A 52 22.69 -10.35 0.80
C THR A 52 21.80 -11.21 1.69
N ARG A 53 22.16 -11.52 2.95
CA ARG A 53 21.28 -12.33 3.84
C ARG A 53 19.91 -11.69 4.06
N PHE A 54 19.84 -10.36 4.01
CA PHE A 54 18.60 -9.60 4.17
C PHE A 54 17.72 -9.65 2.91
N ARG A 55 18.35 -9.84 1.73
CA ARG A 55 17.68 -9.99 0.43
C ARG A 55 16.75 -11.18 0.49
N ASP A 56 17.30 -12.32 0.86
CA ASP A 56 16.60 -13.58 0.81
C ASP A 56 15.42 -13.57 1.78
N GLN A 57 15.58 -12.99 2.97
CA GLN A 57 14.49 -12.84 3.93
C GLN A 57 13.35 -11.97 3.39
N LEU A 58 13.66 -10.74 2.96
CA LEU A 58 12.64 -9.80 2.47
C LEU A 58 11.94 -10.32 1.21
N LEU A 59 12.71 -10.71 0.20
CA LEU A 59 12.14 -11.13 -1.08
C LEU A 59 11.37 -12.45 -0.94
N THR A 60 11.84 -13.39 -0.11
CA THR A 60 11.09 -14.63 0.16
C THR A 60 9.78 -14.34 0.87
N ALA A 61 9.77 -13.45 1.87
CA ALA A 61 8.54 -13.07 2.57
C ALA A 61 7.51 -12.44 1.62
N ILE A 62 7.93 -11.49 0.77
CA ILE A 62 7.06 -10.87 -0.24
C ILE A 62 6.51 -11.92 -1.21
N ARG A 63 7.37 -12.81 -1.71
CA ARG A 63 6.99 -13.89 -2.65
C ARG A 63 6.03 -14.89 -2.02
N GLN A 64 6.26 -15.29 -0.77
CA GLN A 64 5.39 -16.18 -0.02
C GLN A 64 4.00 -15.55 0.17
N LYS A 65 3.94 -14.29 0.61
CA LYS A 65 2.66 -13.58 0.79
C LYS A 65 1.88 -13.41 -0.52
N ARG A 66 2.58 -13.23 -1.64
CA ARG A 66 1.99 -13.24 -2.97
C ARG A 66 1.42 -14.61 -3.33
N ALA A 67 2.14 -15.70 -3.05
CA ALA A 67 1.69 -17.07 -3.29
C ALA A 67 0.47 -17.46 -2.43
N GLU A 68 0.38 -16.91 -1.21
CA GLU A 68 -0.78 -17.02 -0.30
C GLU A 68 -1.97 -16.13 -0.73
N ASN A 69 -1.83 -15.34 -1.80
CA ASN A 69 -2.79 -14.35 -2.27
C ASN A 69 -3.17 -13.27 -1.22
N THR A 70 -2.32 -13.07 -0.20
CA THR A 70 -2.52 -12.05 0.84
C THR A 70 -1.82 -10.73 0.48
N PHE A 71 -0.88 -10.75 -0.45
CA PHE A 71 -0.19 -9.58 -0.96
C PHE A 71 -0.04 -9.63 -2.49
N PRO A 72 -1.15 -9.51 -3.25
CA PRO A 72 -1.15 -9.69 -4.70
C PRO A 72 -0.38 -8.58 -5.44
N PRO A 73 0.11 -8.82 -6.67
CA PRO A 73 0.97 -7.88 -7.40
C PRO A 73 0.40 -6.47 -7.60
N ASP A 74 -0.90 -6.34 -7.88
CA ASP A 74 -1.57 -5.04 -8.06
C ASP A 74 -1.57 -4.20 -6.78
N TYR A 75 -1.62 -4.85 -5.62
CA TYR A 75 -1.46 -4.20 -4.32
C TYR A 75 0.01 -3.86 -4.04
N GLN A 76 0.97 -4.68 -4.48
CA GLN A 76 2.39 -4.32 -4.43
C GLN A 76 2.70 -3.09 -5.29
N ALA A 77 2.17 -3.06 -6.52
CA ALA A 77 2.24 -1.92 -7.44
C ALA A 77 1.64 -0.67 -6.80
N GLN A 78 0.45 -0.78 -6.17
CA GLN A 78 -0.16 0.33 -5.44
C GLN A 78 0.78 0.94 -4.40
N ARG A 79 1.45 0.09 -3.61
CA ARG A 79 2.35 0.56 -2.54
C ARG A 79 3.63 1.17 -3.07
N MET A 80 4.18 0.65 -4.16
CA MET A 80 5.33 1.24 -4.84
C MET A 80 5.00 2.59 -5.47
N VAL A 81 3.88 2.70 -6.19
CA VAL A 81 3.41 3.97 -6.78
C VAL A 81 3.14 5.03 -5.71
N GLU A 82 2.55 4.65 -4.58
CA GLU A 82 2.34 5.58 -3.47
C GLU A 82 3.65 6.17 -2.89
N ARG A 83 4.80 5.52 -3.10
CA ARG A 83 6.10 5.99 -2.57
C ARG A 83 7.08 6.49 -3.63
N ALA A 84 6.94 6.09 -4.90
CA ALA A 84 7.83 6.48 -5.99
C ALA A 84 7.09 7.19 -7.14
N GLY A 85 5.77 7.31 -7.07
CA GLY A 85 4.96 7.95 -8.09
C GLY A 85 5.11 7.28 -9.46
N ILE A 86 5.28 8.11 -10.49
CA ILE A 86 5.42 7.68 -11.89
C ILE A 86 6.64 6.79 -12.13
N ARG A 87 7.67 6.88 -11.29
CA ARG A 87 8.94 6.13 -11.42
C ARG A 87 8.74 4.63 -11.38
N TYR A 88 7.73 4.15 -10.66
CA TYR A 88 7.34 2.75 -10.69
C TYR A 88 6.92 2.30 -12.11
N PHE A 89 6.11 3.10 -12.80
CA PHE A 89 5.66 2.77 -14.15
C PHE A 89 6.80 2.89 -15.18
N GLU A 90 7.74 3.81 -14.97
CA GLU A 90 8.96 3.88 -15.78
C GLU A 90 9.80 2.60 -15.63
N LEU A 91 9.93 2.05 -14.41
CA LEU A 91 10.56 0.75 -14.19
C LEU A 91 9.76 -0.39 -14.84
N LEU A 92 8.44 -0.40 -14.66
CA LEU A 92 7.54 -1.40 -15.25
C LEU A 92 7.60 -1.39 -16.79
N SER A 93 7.90 -0.24 -17.40
CA SER A 93 8.07 -0.13 -18.86
C SER A 93 9.20 -1.01 -19.44
N ALA A 94 10.08 -1.55 -18.58
CA ALA A 94 11.06 -2.56 -18.96
C ALA A 94 10.43 -3.85 -19.53
N VAL A 95 9.12 -4.06 -19.36
CA VAL A 95 8.40 -5.16 -20.00
C VAL A 95 8.38 -5.04 -21.53
N ASP A 96 8.57 -3.85 -22.10
CA ASP A 96 8.57 -3.65 -23.55
C ASP A 96 9.86 -4.14 -24.23
N THR A 97 9.76 -4.80 -25.39
CA THR A 97 10.88 -5.43 -26.12
C THR A 97 10.95 -4.93 -27.56
N ASP A 98 12.12 -4.97 -28.17
CA ASP A 98 12.35 -4.48 -29.54
C ASP A 98 11.83 -5.44 -30.63
N THR A 99 11.16 -6.52 -30.24
CA THR A 99 10.81 -7.67 -31.10
C THR A 99 9.33 -8.03 -31.02
N TYR A 100 8.85 -8.85 -31.96
CA TYR A 100 7.50 -9.41 -31.96
C TYR A 100 7.52 -10.89 -32.36
N ASN A 101 6.52 -11.67 -31.94
CA ASN A 101 6.45 -13.09 -32.22
C ASN A 101 5.38 -13.47 -33.26
N ALA A 102 5.24 -14.78 -33.47
CA ALA A 102 4.33 -15.36 -34.46
C ALA A 102 2.87 -14.88 -34.29
N VAL A 103 2.42 -14.62 -33.06
CA VAL A 103 1.06 -14.12 -32.79
C VAL A 103 0.88 -12.73 -33.42
N GLN A 104 1.77 -11.79 -33.11
CA GLN A 104 1.67 -10.44 -33.67
C GLN A 104 1.90 -10.45 -35.20
N TYR A 105 2.83 -11.28 -35.66
CA TYR A 105 3.11 -11.47 -37.09
C TYR A 105 1.88 -11.94 -37.87
N TYR A 106 1.22 -13.02 -37.45
CA TYR A 106 0.03 -13.51 -38.15
C TYR A 106 -1.18 -12.59 -37.96
N THR A 107 -1.26 -11.87 -36.84
CA THR A 107 -2.25 -10.80 -36.67
C THR A 107 -2.06 -9.69 -37.71
N ALA A 108 -0.80 -9.29 -37.99
CA ALA A 108 -0.46 -8.36 -39.06
C ALA A 108 -0.86 -8.93 -40.44
N GLY A 109 -0.67 -10.24 -40.66
CA GLY A 109 -1.16 -10.93 -41.86
C GLY A 109 -2.67 -10.78 -42.07
N LEU A 110 -3.48 -11.02 -41.03
CA LEU A 110 -4.93 -10.83 -41.08
C LEU A 110 -5.32 -9.37 -41.35
N ALA A 111 -4.59 -8.42 -40.77
CA ALA A 111 -4.79 -6.99 -41.02
C ALA A 111 -4.52 -6.62 -42.48
N LYS A 112 -3.43 -7.11 -43.06
CA LYS A 112 -3.08 -6.87 -44.48
C LYS A 112 -4.14 -7.41 -45.44
N ALA A 113 -4.86 -8.46 -45.05
CA ALA A 113 -5.97 -9.00 -45.83
C ALA A 113 -7.33 -8.35 -45.56
N GLY A 114 -7.40 -7.32 -44.71
CA GLY A 114 -8.65 -6.63 -44.37
C GLY A 114 -9.59 -7.45 -43.48
N LEU A 115 -9.12 -8.58 -42.93
CA LEU A 115 -9.87 -9.49 -42.08
C LEU A 115 -9.79 -9.12 -40.59
N LEU A 116 -8.82 -8.29 -40.19
CA LEU A 116 -8.74 -7.74 -38.85
C LEU A 116 -9.47 -6.40 -38.78
N LYS A 117 -10.25 -6.19 -37.70
CA LYS A 117 -11.00 -4.96 -37.46
C LYS A 117 -10.47 -4.16 -36.27
N ALA A 118 -9.93 -4.84 -35.28
CA ALA A 118 -9.24 -4.23 -34.15
C ALA A 118 -8.32 -5.24 -33.47
N VAL A 119 -7.30 -4.73 -32.78
CA VAL A 119 -6.62 -5.45 -31.70
C VAL A 119 -7.07 -4.83 -30.39
N VAL A 120 -7.56 -5.64 -29.47
CA VAL A 120 -7.83 -5.26 -28.09
C VAL A 120 -6.82 -5.99 -27.23
N THR A 121 -6.11 -5.31 -26.33
CA THR A 121 -5.10 -5.97 -25.51
C THR A 121 -5.00 -5.41 -24.10
N THR A 122 -4.65 -6.29 -23.15
CA THR A 122 -4.25 -5.91 -21.80
C THR A 122 -2.75 -5.70 -21.68
N ASN A 123 -1.98 -5.89 -22.75
CA ASN A 123 -0.53 -5.83 -22.71
C ASN A 123 -0.03 -4.39 -22.81
N PHE A 124 1.00 -4.06 -22.04
CA PHE A 124 1.64 -2.75 -22.09
C PHE A 124 2.65 -2.63 -23.23
N ASP A 125 3.25 -3.75 -23.65
CA ASP A 125 4.28 -3.85 -24.70
C ASP A 125 3.77 -3.37 -26.07
N GLN A 126 4.67 -2.92 -26.94
CA GLN A 126 4.32 -2.39 -28.26
C GLN A 126 4.48 -3.45 -29.38
N ASN A 127 4.36 -4.74 -29.09
CA ASN A 127 4.70 -5.79 -30.06
C ASN A 127 3.75 -5.82 -31.27
N PHE A 128 2.47 -5.49 -31.08
CA PHE A 128 1.51 -5.39 -32.19
C PHE A 128 1.83 -4.20 -33.09
N GLU A 129 2.12 -3.06 -32.48
CA GLU A 129 2.53 -1.82 -33.15
C GLU A 129 3.79 -2.06 -33.98
N ARG A 130 4.80 -2.74 -33.42
CA ARG A 130 6.03 -3.12 -34.13
C ARG A 130 5.75 -4.04 -35.31
N ALA A 131 4.93 -5.08 -35.11
CA ALA A 131 4.57 -5.97 -36.21
C ALA A 131 3.82 -5.21 -37.31
N PHE A 132 2.90 -4.32 -36.97
CA PHE A 132 2.12 -3.59 -37.98
C PHE A 132 3.00 -2.59 -38.74
N ALA A 133 3.90 -1.89 -38.04
CA ALA A 133 4.90 -1.01 -38.63
C ALA A 133 5.83 -1.78 -39.59
N ALA A 134 6.30 -2.98 -39.21
CA ALA A 134 7.19 -3.79 -40.03
C ALA A 134 6.57 -4.26 -41.37
N TYR A 135 5.24 -4.25 -41.48
CA TYR A 135 4.52 -4.67 -42.70
C TYR A 135 3.70 -3.54 -43.34
N ASP A 136 4.01 -2.28 -43.00
CA ASP A 136 3.37 -1.07 -43.52
C ASP A 136 1.83 -1.08 -43.38
N ILE A 137 1.34 -1.62 -42.27
CA ILE A 137 -0.10 -1.64 -41.96
C ILE A 137 -0.44 -0.37 -41.20
N PRO A 138 -1.34 0.50 -41.71
CA PRO A 138 -1.77 1.69 -40.98
C PRO A 138 -2.48 1.30 -39.68
N PHE A 139 -2.10 1.92 -38.57
CA PHE A 139 -2.71 1.68 -37.27
C PHE A 139 -2.72 2.93 -36.40
N GLU A 140 -3.59 2.94 -35.40
CA GLU A 140 -3.59 3.92 -34.32
C GLU A 140 -3.72 3.21 -32.97
N ALA A 141 -2.86 3.55 -32.02
CA ALA A 141 -2.88 2.98 -30.67
C ALA A 141 -3.67 3.89 -29.72
N PHE A 142 -4.63 3.31 -29.01
CA PHE A 142 -5.49 3.98 -28.04
C PHE A 142 -5.25 3.35 -26.66
N TYR A 143 -4.71 4.12 -25.72
CA TYR A 143 -4.23 3.58 -24.44
C TYR A 143 -4.56 4.47 -23.23
N ASP A 144 -5.18 5.63 -23.44
CA ASP A 144 -5.60 6.56 -22.41
C ASP A 144 -7.02 7.08 -22.68
N GLU A 145 -7.59 7.81 -21.72
CA GLU A 145 -8.95 8.34 -21.82
C GLU A 145 -9.14 9.26 -23.03
N ALA A 146 -8.16 10.11 -23.33
CA ALA A 146 -8.18 10.96 -24.52
C ALA A 146 -8.22 10.13 -25.81
N GLY A 147 -7.44 9.04 -25.89
CA GLY A 147 -7.46 8.09 -26.98
C GLY A 147 -8.81 7.39 -27.12
N PHE A 148 -9.36 6.88 -26.03
CA PHE A 148 -10.67 6.22 -26.07
C PHE A 148 -11.80 7.16 -26.51
N ASN A 149 -11.76 8.43 -26.08
CA ASN A 149 -12.71 9.44 -26.56
C ASN A 149 -12.54 9.72 -28.06
N ARG A 150 -11.31 9.80 -28.56
CA ARG A 150 -11.05 9.92 -30.01
C ARG A 150 -11.62 8.73 -30.77
N LEU A 151 -11.35 7.50 -30.30
CA LEU A 151 -11.87 6.27 -30.89
C LEU A 151 -13.41 6.28 -30.95
N ALA A 152 -14.08 6.65 -29.87
CA ALA A 152 -15.54 6.72 -29.81
C ALA A 152 -16.14 7.81 -30.72
N SER A 153 -15.40 8.91 -30.94
CA SER A 153 -15.85 10.05 -31.77
C SER A 153 -15.63 9.85 -33.27
N GLN A 154 -14.70 8.99 -33.67
CA GLN A 154 -14.38 8.76 -35.08
C GLN A 154 -15.29 7.67 -35.65
N ALA A 155 -16.00 7.97 -36.75
CA ALA A 155 -16.76 6.96 -37.49
C ALA A 155 -15.85 5.90 -38.16
N SER A 156 -14.55 6.21 -38.33
CA SER A 156 -13.52 5.29 -38.81
C SER A 156 -12.13 5.81 -38.41
N SER A 157 -11.30 4.97 -37.77
CA SER A 157 -9.89 5.28 -37.50
C SER A 157 -9.07 5.30 -38.80
N ASN A 158 -7.98 6.08 -38.83
CA ASN A 158 -6.99 6.05 -39.92
C ASN A 158 -6.13 4.77 -39.80
N GLY A 159 -6.74 3.61 -40.07
CA GLY A 159 -6.08 2.30 -39.95
C GLY A 159 -6.74 1.39 -38.91
N ILE A 160 -6.06 0.30 -38.57
CA ILE A 160 -6.54 -0.66 -37.58
C ILE A 160 -6.35 -0.11 -36.16
N PRO A 161 -7.41 -0.03 -35.34
CA PRO A 161 -7.29 0.38 -33.95
C PRO A 161 -6.60 -0.70 -33.12
N ILE A 162 -5.59 -0.28 -32.33
CA ILE A 162 -4.95 -1.08 -31.29
C ILE A 162 -5.35 -0.49 -29.93
N ILE A 163 -6.29 -1.14 -29.25
CA ILE A 163 -6.94 -0.67 -28.03
C ILE A 163 -6.25 -1.34 -26.83
N LYS A 164 -5.44 -0.59 -26.09
CA LYS A 164 -4.65 -1.06 -24.95
C LYS A 164 -5.34 -0.69 -23.65
N ILE A 165 -6.10 -1.64 -23.11
CA ILE A 165 -7.01 -1.43 -21.97
C ILE A 165 -6.26 -1.07 -20.68
N HIS A 166 -5.01 -1.51 -20.54
CA HIS A 166 -4.17 -1.22 -19.39
C HIS A 166 -3.11 -0.14 -19.67
N GLY A 167 -3.20 0.61 -20.78
CA GLY A 167 -2.19 1.60 -21.12
C GLY A 167 -1.02 1.04 -21.92
N SER A 168 0.05 1.82 -22.06
CA SER A 168 1.19 1.50 -22.93
C SER A 168 2.53 1.84 -22.30
N CYS A 169 3.57 1.03 -22.52
CA CYS A 169 4.93 1.34 -22.08
C CYS A 169 5.51 2.59 -22.74
N SER A 170 5.01 2.98 -23.90
CA SER A 170 5.36 4.25 -24.57
C SER A 170 4.88 5.49 -23.80
N SER A 171 3.90 5.33 -22.91
CA SER A 171 3.39 6.38 -22.04
C SER A 171 3.15 5.79 -20.64
N PRO A 172 4.21 5.69 -19.80
CA PRO A 172 4.10 5.08 -18.47
C PRO A 172 2.96 5.63 -17.61
N ALA A 173 2.61 6.91 -17.76
CA ALA A 173 1.52 7.54 -17.02
C ALA A 173 0.12 6.99 -17.38
N SER A 174 -0.02 6.38 -18.56
CA SER A 174 -1.25 5.70 -18.98
C SER A 174 -1.41 4.30 -18.39
N MET A 175 -0.34 3.72 -17.84
CA MET A 175 -0.33 2.33 -17.40
C MET A 175 -1.26 2.13 -16.19
N VAL A 176 -2.12 1.12 -16.29
CA VAL A 176 -3.04 0.70 -15.25
C VAL A 176 -2.57 -0.61 -14.67
N ASP A 177 -1.96 -0.52 -13.50
CA ASP A 177 -1.46 -1.71 -12.80
C ASP A 177 -1.82 -1.78 -11.33
N THR A 178 -2.03 -0.62 -10.70
CA THR A 178 -2.34 -0.56 -9.28
C THR A 178 -3.78 -1.03 -8.98
N ARG A 179 -3.97 -1.55 -7.77
CA ARG A 179 -5.30 -1.95 -7.28
C ARG A 179 -6.32 -0.81 -7.34
N LYS A 180 -5.95 0.44 -7.01
CA LYS A 180 -6.86 1.60 -7.12
C LYS A 180 -7.29 1.84 -8.56
N GLN A 181 -6.36 1.82 -9.52
CA GLN A 181 -6.69 2.01 -10.94
C GLN A 181 -7.58 0.89 -11.49
N ARG A 182 -7.42 -0.36 -11.02
CA ARG A 182 -8.28 -1.50 -11.42
C ARG A 182 -9.70 -1.36 -10.86
N LEU A 183 -9.83 -0.94 -9.60
CA LEU A 183 -11.12 -0.77 -8.91
C LEU A 183 -11.91 0.47 -9.36
N LYS A 184 -11.25 1.54 -9.82
CA LYS A 184 -11.89 2.73 -10.39
C LYS A 184 -12.78 2.40 -11.61
N GLY A 185 -12.59 1.24 -12.22
CA GLY A 185 -13.25 0.85 -13.45
C GLY A 185 -12.53 1.40 -14.68
N ARG A 186 -13.23 1.44 -15.81
CA ARG A 186 -12.68 1.90 -17.09
C ARG A 186 -13.53 3.03 -17.65
N ALA A 187 -12.91 3.89 -18.46
CA ALA A 187 -13.58 5.00 -19.10
C ALA A 187 -14.80 4.50 -19.89
N LYS A 188 -15.91 5.22 -19.81
CA LYS A 188 -17.15 4.85 -20.51
C LYS A 188 -16.94 4.76 -22.03
N ALA A 189 -16.12 5.66 -22.60
CA ALA A 189 -15.77 5.61 -24.02
C ALA A 189 -15.07 4.31 -24.44
N LEU A 190 -14.23 3.73 -23.57
CA LEU A 190 -13.62 2.42 -23.84
C LEU A 190 -14.67 1.32 -23.85
N GLN A 191 -15.59 1.32 -22.88
CA GLN A 191 -16.67 0.34 -22.84
C GLN A 191 -17.55 0.46 -24.09
N ASP A 192 -18.01 1.67 -24.42
CA ASP A 192 -18.86 1.91 -25.58
C ASP A 192 -18.18 1.44 -26.89
N ALA A 193 -16.88 1.68 -27.06
CA ALA A 193 -16.11 1.17 -28.19
C ALA A 193 -16.02 -0.36 -28.23
N LEU A 194 -15.80 -1.02 -27.08
CA LEU A 194 -15.76 -2.48 -27.00
C LEU A 194 -17.13 -3.12 -27.27
N PHE A 195 -18.22 -2.53 -26.77
CA PHE A 195 -19.58 -2.98 -27.07
C PHE A 195 -19.86 -2.92 -28.57
N GLN A 196 -19.55 -1.79 -29.21
CA GLN A 196 -19.74 -1.64 -30.65
C GLN A 196 -18.95 -2.71 -31.44
N LEU A 197 -17.70 -2.96 -31.04
CA LEU A 197 -16.90 -4.02 -31.67
C LEU A 197 -17.52 -5.41 -31.48
N LEU A 198 -18.01 -5.74 -30.29
CA LEU A 198 -18.66 -7.02 -29.99
C LEU A 198 -19.97 -7.22 -30.76
N GLU A 199 -20.74 -6.16 -30.97
CA GLU A 199 -21.97 -6.18 -31.77
C GLU A 199 -21.72 -6.40 -33.26
N LEU A 200 -20.60 -5.88 -33.77
CA LEU A 200 -20.28 -5.90 -35.19
C LEU A 200 -19.43 -7.10 -35.60
N HIS A 201 -18.54 -7.57 -34.73
CA HIS A 201 -17.49 -8.52 -35.08
C HIS A 201 -17.35 -9.66 -34.09
N HIS A 202 -16.87 -10.81 -34.59
CA HIS A 202 -16.54 -11.95 -33.74
C HIS A 202 -15.17 -11.74 -33.09
N PHE A 203 -15.08 -11.99 -31.78
CA PHE A 203 -13.83 -11.85 -31.03
C PHE A 203 -13.05 -13.17 -30.99
N ILE A 204 -11.73 -13.10 -31.06
CA ILE A 204 -10.84 -14.23 -30.80
C ILE A 204 -9.95 -13.85 -29.62
N PHE A 205 -10.14 -14.51 -28.48
CA PHE A 205 -9.30 -14.31 -27.31
C PHE A 205 -8.07 -15.21 -27.41
N CYS A 206 -6.89 -14.59 -27.37
CA CYS A 206 -5.59 -15.23 -27.50
C CYS A 206 -4.72 -14.87 -26.29
N GLY A 207 -4.07 -15.86 -25.67
CA GLY A 207 -3.09 -15.62 -24.60
C GLY A 207 -3.64 -14.89 -23.35
N PHE A 208 -4.97 -14.82 -23.22
CA PHE A 208 -5.66 -14.16 -22.11
C PHE A 208 -6.09 -15.21 -21.10
N SER A 209 -5.75 -15.04 -19.83
CA SER A 209 -6.00 -16.06 -18.80
C SER A 209 -7.42 -16.04 -18.23
N GLY A 210 -8.16 -14.94 -18.44
CA GLY A 210 -9.47 -14.72 -17.82
C GLY A 210 -9.41 -14.31 -16.34
N GLN A 211 -8.22 -14.08 -15.77
CA GLN A 211 -8.08 -13.76 -14.35
C GLN A 211 -8.81 -12.47 -13.94
N ASP A 212 -8.91 -11.47 -14.82
CA ASP A 212 -9.66 -10.24 -14.52
C ASP A 212 -11.16 -10.48 -14.23
N PHE A 213 -11.72 -11.64 -14.65
CA PHE A 213 -13.10 -12.02 -14.34
C PHE A 213 -13.28 -12.60 -12.94
N ASP A 214 -12.21 -12.95 -12.24
CA ASP A 214 -12.28 -13.45 -10.87
C ASP A 214 -12.73 -12.32 -9.91
N ASP A 215 -12.29 -11.08 -10.18
CA ASP A 215 -12.64 -9.90 -9.38
C ASP A 215 -13.92 -9.19 -9.89
N ASN A 216 -14.13 -9.14 -11.21
CA ASN A 216 -15.30 -8.51 -11.82
C ASN A 216 -15.85 -9.37 -12.96
N ARG A 217 -16.98 -10.05 -12.71
CA ARG A 217 -17.65 -10.91 -13.69
C ARG A 217 -18.10 -10.16 -14.95
N ASN A 218 -18.37 -8.86 -14.83
CA ASN A 218 -18.71 -7.99 -15.96
C ASN A 218 -17.52 -7.08 -16.34
N TYR A 219 -16.30 -7.59 -16.23
CA TYR A 219 -15.11 -6.88 -16.67
C TYR A 219 -15.25 -6.45 -18.13
N LEU A 220 -15.03 -5.14 -18.38
CA LEU A 220 -15.21 -4.47 -19.67
C LEU A 220 -16.62 -4.55 -20.27
N GLY A 221 -17.64 -4.88 -19.46
CA GLY A 221 -19.03 -4.96 -19.93
C GLY A 221 -19.34 -6.20 -20.77
N LEU A 222 -18.46 -7.22 -20.75
CA LEU A 222 -18.63 -8.41 -21.59
C LEU A 222 -19.92 -9.18 -21.29
N GLN A 223 -20.35 -9.24 -20.02
CA GLN A 223 -21.60 -9.89 -19.65
C GLN A 223 -22.81 -9.10 -20.19
N ASP A 224 -22.78 -7.79 -20.06
CA ASP A 224 -23.85 -6.90 -20.53
C ASP A 224 -23.96 -6.86 -22.06
N ALA A 225 -22.84 -7.02 -22.78
CA ALA A 225 -22.82 -7.09 -24.24
C ALA A 225 -23.35 -8.43 -24.79
N ALA A 226 -23.47 -9.47 -23.95
CA ALA A 226 -23.80 -10.82 -24.39
C ALA A 226 -25.08 -10.93 -25.24
N PRO A 227 -26.18 -10.19 -24.99
CA PRO A 227 -27.38 -10.27 -25.83
C PRO A 227 -27.14 -9.81 -27.28
N ALA A 228 -26.44 -8.68 -27.45
CA ALA A 228 -26.24 -8.03 -28.74
C ALA A 228 -24.99 -8.51 -29.50
N ALA A 229 -24.01 -9.09 -28.80
CA ALA A 229 -22.74 -9.49 -29.39
C ALA A 229 -22.86 -10.62 -30.43
N LYS A 230 -21.97 -10.60 -31.44
CA LYS A 230 -21.80 -11.68 -32.44
C LYS A 230 -21.30 -12.98 -31.81
N GLY A 231 -20.43 -12.87 -30.81
CA GLY A 231 -19.83 -14.02 -30.17
C GLY A 231 -18.32 -13.92 -30.04
N PHE A 232 -17.72 -14.96 -29.46
CA PHE A 232 -16.28 -15.06 -29.37
C PHE A 232 -15.75 -16.50 -29.39
N THR A 233 -14.48 -16.65 -29.70
CA THR A 233 -13.73 -17.92 -29.55
C THR A 233 -12.60 -17.68 -28.57
N TYR A 234 -12.62 -18.41 -27.46
CA TYR A 234 -11.60 -18.34 -26.42
C TYR A 234 -10.59 -19.45 -26.59
N THR A 235 -9.34 -19.09 -26.90
CA THR A 235 -8.25 -20.07 -26.99
C THR A 235 -7.56 -20.22 -25.66
N TYR A 236 -7.25 -21.47 -25.28
CA TYR A 236 -6.41 -21.77 -24.13
C TYR A 236 -5.34 -22.79 -24.52
N MET A 237 -4.17 -22.69 -23.90
CA MET A 237 -3.02 -23.53 -24.26
C MET A 237 -3.31 -25.02 -24.03
N PRO A 238 -2.76 -25.91 -24.88
CA PRO A 238 -2.83 -27.35 -24.65
C PRO A 238 -2.37 -27.77 -23.24
N GLY A 239 -3.16 -28.63 -22.59
CA GLY A 239 -2.96 -29.09 -21.22
C GLY A 239 -3.47 -28.14 -20.13
N SER A 240 -3.93 -26.93 -20.50
CA SER A 240 -4.48 -25.96 -19.54
C SER A 240 -5.98 -26.15 -19.31
N LYS A 241 -6.47 -25.68 -18.17
CA LYS A 241 -7.91 -25.65 -17.86
C LYS A 241 -8.46 -24.25 -18.02
N VAL A 242 -9.69 -24.14 -18.53
CA VAL A 242 -10.44 -22.88 -18.55
C VAL A 242 -10.83 -22.52 -17.11
N ARG A 243 -10.60 -21.27 -16.70
CA ARG A 243 -11.00 -20.75 -15.38
C ARG A 243 -12.52 -20.83 -15.18
N ALA A 244 -12.96 -21.01 -13.95
CA ALA A 244 -14.38 -21.07 -13.61
C ALA A 244 -15.12 -19.79 -14.02
N SER A 245 -14.56 -18.62 -13.69
CA SER A 245 -15.07 -17.31 -14.09
C SER A 245 -15.20 -17.16 -15.60
N MET A 246 -14.22 -17.62 -16.38
CA MET A 246 -14.30 -17.61 -17.84
C MET A 246 -15.37 -18.57 -18.39
N ASN A 247 -15.56 -19.74 -17.77
CA ASN A 247 -16.67 -20.63 -18.12
C ASN A 247 -18.04 -19.99 -17.86
N GLU A 248 -18.19 -19.20 -16.79
CA GLU A 248 -19.40 -18.43 -16.55
C GLU A 248 -19.64 -17.40 -17.67
N VAL A 249 -18.59 -16.68 -18.08
CA VAL A 249 -18.67 -15.72 -19.20
C VAL A 249 -19.08 -16.38 -20.51
N ILE A 250 -18.49 -17.53 -20.83
CA ILE A 250 -18.90 -18.35 -21.98
C ILE A 250 -20.38 -18.74 -21.87
N GLY A 251 -20.84 -19.08 -20.66
CA GLY A 251 -22.23 -19.39 -20.36
C GLY A 251 -23.20 -18.26 -20.74
N TYR A 252 -22.87 -17.00 -20.48
CA TYR A 252 -23.72 -15.85 -20.85
C TYR A 252 -23.94 -15.71 -22.36
N TYR A 253 -22.98 -16.15 -23.17
CA TYR A 253 -23.05 -16.06 -24.64
C TYR A 253 -23.71 -17.29 -25.28
N GLY A 254 -23.86 -18.38 -24.53
CA GLY A 254 -24.44 -19.63 -25.01
C GLY A 254 -23.76 -20.12 -26.29
N LYS A 255 -24.53 -20.38 -27.34
CA LYS A 255 -24.02 -20.88 -28.64
C LYS A 255 -23.12 -19.89 -29.40
N LYS A 256 -23.05 -18.63 -28.96
CA LYS A 256 -22.23 -17.58 -29.58
C LYS A 256 -20.78 -17.61 -29.09
N ALA A 257 -20.49 -18.33 -28.00
CA ALA A 257 -19.15 -18.49 -27.48
C ALA A 257 -18.70 -19.95 -27.48
N GLN A 258 -17.39 -20.15 -27.67
CA GLN A 258 -16.76 -21.47 -27.52
C GLN A 258 -15.37 -21.31 -26.91
N ALA A 259 -14.97 -22.27 -26.08
CA ALA A 259 -13.58 -22.45 -25.67
C ALA A 259 -12.93 -23.56 -26.50
N VAL A 260 -11.72 -23.31 -26.99
CA VAL A 260 -10.95 -24.26 -27.80
C VAL A 260 -9.54 -24.38 -27.25
N GLU A 261 -9.09 -25.62 -27.06
CA GLU A 261 -7.71 -25.93 -26.70
C GLU A 261 -6.83 -25.76 -27.94
N TYR A 262 -6.05 -24.69 -27.99
CA TYR A 262 -5.31 -24.33 -29.20
C TYR A 262 -4.18 -23.34 -28.93
N ASP A 263 -3.05 -23.52 -29.61
CA ASP A 263 -1.94 -22.55 -29.59
C ASP A 263 -2.32 -21.30 -30.41
N PRO A 264 -2.30 -20.08 -29.83
CA PRO A 264 -2.71 -18.87 -30.54
C PRO A 264 -1.93 -18.60 -31.83
N ALA A 265 -0.62 -18.86 -31.86
CA ALA A 265 0.19 -18.64 -33.05
C ALA A 265 -0.17 -19.63 -34.16
N GLN A 266 -0.40 -20.90 -33.80
CA GLN A 266 -0.88 -21.89 -34.75
C GLN A 266 -2.25 -21.51 -35.32
N LEU A 267 -3.19 -21.07 -34.47
CA LEU A 267 -4.53 -20.70 -34.92
C LEU A 267 -4.46 -19.57 -35.95
N LEU A 268 -3.78 -18.50 -35.59
CA LEU A 268 -3.68 -17.32 -36.45
C LEU A 268 -2.93 -17.65 -37.75
N GLY A 269 -1.88 -18.48 -37.68
CA GLY A 269 -1.18 -18.97 -38.87
C GLY A 269 -2.10 -19.77 -39.82
N GLU A 270 -2.91 -20.69 -39.28
CA GLU A 270 -3.89 -21.44 -40.06
C GLU A 270 -4.96 -20.52 -40.69
N LEU A 271 -5.41 -19.49 -39.98
CA LEU A 271 -6.36 -18.51 -40.51
C LEU A 271 -5.76 -17.69 -41.66
N VAL A 272 -4.50 -17.27 -41.53
CA VAL A 272 -3.78 -16.54 -42.59
C VAL A 272 -3.62 -17.42 -43.83
N GLN A 273 -3.25 -18.69 -43.65
CA GLN A 273 -3.15 -19.66 -44.75
C GLN A 273 -4.50 -19.93 -45.41
N ALA A 274 -5.57 -20.11 -44.62
CA ALA A 274 -6.92 -20.35 -45.11
C ALA A 274 -7.45 -19.16 -45.93
N ALA A 275 -7.10 -17.94 -45.52
CA ALA A 275 -7.39 -16.71 -46.26
C ALA A 275 -6.53 -16.52 -47.53
N ARG A 276 -5.60 -17.46 -47.81
CA ARG A 276 -4.68 -17.43 -48.97
C ARG A 276 -3.87 -16.14 -49.06
N ILE A 277 -3.52 -15.60 -47.91
CA ILE A 277 -2.69 -14.40 -47.79
C ILE A 277 -1.26 -14.83 -48.09
N GLY A 278 -0.57 -14.13 -48.99
CA GLY A 278 0.82 -14.40 -49.36
C GLY A 278 1.84 -14.06 -48.26
N PHE A 279 1.53 -14.40 -47.01
CA PHE A 279 2.41 -14.26 -45.86
C PHE A 279 3.28 -15.51 -45.76
N THR A 280 4.59 -15.32 -45.70
CA THR A 280 5.53 -16.43 -45.47
C THR A 280 5.36 -16.99 -44.06
N PRO A 281 5.79 -18.23 -43.78
CA PRO A 281 5.87 -18.71 -42.41
C PRO A 281 6.75 -17.78 -41.55
N PHE A 282 6.35 -17.55 -40.30
CA PHE A 282 7.13 -16.74 -39.37
C PHE A 282 8.51 -17.34 -39.12
N ALA A 283 9.57 -16.54 -39.25
CA ALA A 283 10.95 -16.93 -38.98
C ALA A 283 11.48 -16.21 -37.73
N ALA A 284 11.56 -16.91 -36.61
CA ALA A 284 11.95 -16.31 -35.32
C ALA A 284 13.44 -15.90 -35.23
N ALA A 285 14.31 -16.48 -36.07
CA ALA A 285 15.76 -16.38 -35.94
C ALA A 285 16.36 -15.00 -36.29
N GLU A 286 15.57 -14.09 -36.87
CA GLU A 286 16.06 -12.80 -37.37
C GLU A 286 15.96 -11.66 -36.35
N GLN A 287 15.31 -11.88 -35.21
CA GLN A 287 15.09 -10.84 -34.19
C GLN A 287 15.91 -11.13 -32.92
N VAL A 288 16.75 -10.19 -32.52
CA VAL A 288 17.52 -10.25 -31.27
C VAL A 288 16.77 -9.47 -30.21
N ASN A 289 16.45 -10.12 -29.10
CA ASN A 289 15.73 -9.52 -27.98
C ASN A 289 16.67 -9.22 -26.82
N THR A 290 16.64 -7.99 -26.33
CA THR A 290 17.35 -7.56 -25.12
C THR A 290 16.77 -8.27 -23.89
N PRO A 291 17.60 -9.01 -23.11
CA PRO A 291 17.14 -9.69 -21.90
C PRO A 291 16.42 -8.74 -20.95
N LEU A 292 15.37 -9.24 -20.27
CA LEU A 292 14.61 -8.46 -19.30
C LEU A 292 15.50 -7.83 -18.22
N ALA A 293 16.50 -8.58 -17.73
CA ALA A 293 17.43 -8.10 -16.71
C ALA A 293 18.22 -6.87 -17.18
N ASP A 294 18.60 -6.81 -18.46
CA ASP A 294 19.34 -5.67 -19.01
C ASP A 294 18.42 -4.46 -19.18
N ARG A 295 17.18 -4.67 -19.67
CA ARG A 295 16.15 -3.62 -19.75
C ARG A 295 15.81 -3.04 -18.37
N LEU A 296 15.64 -3.90 -17.36
CA LEU A 296 15.39 -3.47 -15.98
C LEU A 296 16.59 -2.72 -15.40
N ARG A 297 17.81 -3.14 -15.70
CA ARG A 297 19.03 -2.43 -15.28
C ARG A 297 19.09 -1.03 -15.90
N GLU A 298 18.77 -0.90 -17.17
CA GLU A 298 18.68 0.40 -17.85
C GLU A 298 17.61 1.30 -17.21
N LYS A 299 16.39 0.79 -17.03
CA LYS A 299 15.30 1.56 -16.41
C LYS A 299 15.58 1.92 -14.95
N SER A 300 16.16 1.00 -14.17
CA SER A 300 16.50 1.25 -12.77
C SER A 300 17.65 2.25 -12.60
N ALA A 301 18.50 2.43 -13.61
CA ALA A 301 19.52 3.48 -13.60
C ALA A 301 18.93 4.90 -13.71
N LEU A 302 17.68 5.02 -14.19
CA LEU A 302 16.94 6.29 -14.26
C LEU A 302 16.19 6.61 -12.97
N LEU A 303 16.09 5.65 -12.04
CA LEU A 303 15.50 5.89 -10.73
C LEU A 303 16.41 6.81 -9.93
N GLU A 304 15.80 7.72 -9.17
CA GLU A 304 16.55 8.52 -8.22
C GLU A 304 17.07 7.60 -7.10
N PRO A 305 18.20 7.96 -6.45
CA PRO A 305 18.89 7.03 -5.55
C PRO A 305 18.00 6.44 -4.44
N MET A 306 17.04 7.24 -3.96
CA MET A 306 16.16 6.89 -2.86
C MET A 306 14.86 6.18 -3.28
N ASP A 307 14.53 6.11 -4.58
CA ASP A 307 13.28 5.50 -5.05
C ASP A 307 13.23 4.00 -4.78
N ALA A 308 14.35 3.29 -4.97
CA ALA A 308 14.42 1.86 -4.72
C ALA A 308 14.21 1.53 -3.23
N ILE A 309 14.79 2.35 -2.35
CA ILE A 309 14.56 2.25 -0.91
C ILE A 309 13.09 2.47 -0.60
N ASN A 310 12.52 3.58 -1.07
CA ASN A 310 11.12 3.93 -0.86
C ASN A 310 10.16 2.82 -1.29
N MET A 311 10.39 2.20 -2.45
CA MET A 311 9.56 1.10 -2.95
C MET A 311 9.68 -0.15 -2.07
N LEU A 312 10.90 -0.61 -1.76
CA LEU A 312 11.09 -1.85 -1.01
C LEU A 312 10.65 -1.72 0.44
N THR A 313 10.87 -0.58 1.07
CA THR A 313 10.37 -0.32 2.43
C THR A 313 8.86 -0.20 2.46
N ALA A 314 8.21 0.36 1.42
CA ALA A 314 6.76 0.35 1.30
C ALA A 314 6.20 -1.07 1.32
N LEU A 315 6.85 -1.98 0.59
CA LEU A 315 6.44 -3.38 0.53
C LEU A 315 6.61 -4.04 1.89
N ALA A 316 7.77 -3.89 2.55
CA ALA A 316 8.02 -4.37 3.91
C ALA A 316 6.98 -3.88 4.91
N GLU A 317 6.70 -2.57 4.96
CA GLU A 317 5.67 -1.99 5.83
C GLU A 317 4.28 -2.58 5.56
N SER A 318 3.95 -2.85 4.28
CA SER A 318 2.61 -3.25 3.86
C SER A 318 2.23 -4.67 4.25
N TYR A 319 3.21 -5.58 4.41
CA TYR A 319 2.95 -6.93 4.93
C TYR A 319 3.29 -7.08 6.43
N GLY A 320 3.63 -5.98 7.12
CA GLY A 320 3.81 -5.93 8.58
C GLY A 320 5.26 -6.10 9.06
N ASP A 321 6.25 -5.92 8.19
CA ASP A 321 7.68 -5.99 8.54
C ASP A 321 8.30 -4.59 8.65
N GLU A 322 7.73 -3.79 9.55
CA GLU A 322 8.16 -2.41 9.81
C GLU A 322 9.57 -2.35 10.40
N VAL A 323 10.04 -3.40 11.07
CA VAL A 323 11.41 -3.52 11.60
C VAL A 323 12.41 -3.57 10.46
N THR A 324 12.16 -4.41 9.45
CA THR A 324 12.99 -4.50 8.25
C THR A 324 13.00 -3.18 7.49
N ALA A 325 11.81 -2.61 7.21
CA ALA A 325 11.71 -1.31 6.54
C ALA A 325 12.51 -0.23 7.28
N ARG A 326 12.41 -0.20 8.62
CA ARG A 326 13.14 0.72 9.48
C ARG A 326 14.65 0.57 9.38
N PHE A 327 15.13 -0.67 9.44
CA PHE A 327 16.54 -0.98 9.31
C PHE A 327 17.08 -0.46 7.96
N ILE A 328 16.34 -0.67 6.89
CA ILE A 328 16.68 -0.18 5.56
C ILE A 328 16.83 1.33 5.57
N TYR A 329 15.84 2.06 6.07
CA TYR A 329 15.93 3.52 6.12
C TYR A 329 17.12 3.98 6.98
N ASP A 330 17.35 3.37 8.15
CA ASP A 330 18.47 3.73 9.02
C ASP A 330 19.84 3.46 8.40
N LYS A 331 19.95 2.39 7.61
CA LYS A 331 21.18 2.04 6.91
C LYS A 331 21.39 2.96 5.70
N ALA A 332 20.37 3.15 4.88
CA ALA A 332 20.39 4.10 3.76
C ALA A 332 20.71 5.52 4.22
N TRP A 333 20.12 5.98 5.33
CA TRP A 333 20.44 7.26 5.92
C TRP A 333 21.92 7.35 6.28
N ARG A 334 22.50 6.32 6.90
CA ARG A 334 23.92 6.35 7.30
C ARG A 334 24.91 6.26 6.14
N GLU A 335 24.55 5.57 5.08
CA GLU A 335 25.44 5.23 3.96
C GLU A 335 25.16 6.09 2.71
N ARG A 336 24.45 7.21 2.88
CA ARG A 336 24.06 8.09 1.78
C ARG A 336 25.24 8.83 1.16
N TYR A 337 25.20 9.02 -0.16
CA TYR A 337 26.16 9.76 -0.96
C TYR A 337 25.62 11.15 -1.33
N GLN A 338 26.49 12.01 -1.89
CA GLN A 338 26.09 13.37 -2.30
C GLN A 338 24.96 13.39 -3.34
N SER A 339 24.95 12.42 -4.26
CA SER A 339 23.89 12.25 -5.26
C SER A 339 22.52 11.95 -4.66
N ASP A 340 22.48 11.41 -3.44
CA ASP A 340 21.23 11.03 -2.79
C ASP A 340 20.46 12.22 -2.25
N TYR A 341 21.09 13.40 -2.23
CA TYR A 341 20.45 14.66 -1.88
C TYR A 341 19.77 15.36 -3.05
N GLU A 342 19.87 14.78 -4.24
CA GLU A 342 19.30 15.32 -5.46
C GLU A 342 17.96 14.63 -5.76
N GLY A 343 17.00 15.37 -6.32
CA GLY A 343 15.69 14.83 -6.72
C GLY A 343 14.60 14.82 -5.64
N GLU A 344 13.43 14.32 -6.00
CA GLU A 344 12.23 14.24 -5.15
C GLU A 344 12.24 13.01 -4.25
N ALA A 345 12.95 11.95 -4.64
CA ALA A 345 12.98 10.68 -3.93
C ALA A 345 13.56 10.81 -2.52
N LEU A 346 14.50 11.74 -2.28
CA LEU A 346 14.98 12.02 -0.92
C LEU A 346 13.85 12.56 -0.05
N SER A 347 13.00 13.46 -0.56
CA SER A 347 11.90 14.03 0.22
C SER A 347 10.92 12.94 0.65
N ARG A 348 10.60 12.02 -0.27
CA ARG A 348 9.79 10.82 0.01
C ARG A 348 10.50 9.90 1.00
N PHE A 349 11.80 9.67 0.84
CA PHE A 349 12.59 8.87 1.78
C PHE A 349 12.56 9.45 3.18
N LEU A 350 12.78 10.74 3.32
CA LEU A 350 12.79 11.40 4.62
C LEU A 350 11.39 11.37 5.26
N LEU A 351 10.32 11.57 4.47
CA LEU A 351 8.96 11.39 4.93
C LEU A 351 8.74 9.97 5.46
N ASN A 352 9.17 8.97 4.69
CA ASN A 352 8.95 7.57 4.99
C ASN A 352 9.81 7.08 6.17
N HIS A 353 11.06 7.53 6.25
CA HIS A 353 11.97 7.31 7.38
C HIS A 353 11.44 7.98 8.64
N GLY A 354 10.97 9.22 8.54
CA GLY A 354 10.25 9.89 9.64
C GLY A 354 9.08 9.06 10.13
N ARG A 355 8.21 8.61 9.21
CA ARG A 355 7.03 7.79 9.55
C ARG A 355 7.41 6.53 10.31
N SER A 356 8.46 5.84 9.88
CA SER A 356 8.84 4.59 10.52
C SER A 356 9.36 4.76 11.96
N TYR A 357 9.69 5.99 12.40
CA TYR A 357 9.97 6.30 13.81
C TYR A 357 8.71 6.43 14.67
N VAL A 358 7.58 6.84 14.09
CA VAL A 358 6.30 6.93 14.81
C VAL A 358 5.80 5.54 15.21
N PHE A 359 6.26 4.50 14.51
CA PHE A 359 5.75 3.13 14.65
C PHE A 359 6.68 2.18 15.42
N ASN A 360 7.94 2.56 15.69
CA ASN A 360 8.93 1.63 16.22
C ASN A 360 9.89 2.30 17.22
N PHE A 361 9.74 1.96 18.50
CA PHE A 361 10.42 2.59 19.63
C PHE A 361 11.50 1.70 20.30
N GLN A 362 11.94 0.65 19.59
CA GLN A 362 13.05 -0.21 20.03
C GLN A 362 14.40 0.52 19.99
N ASP A 363 15.43 -0.04 20.64
CA ASP A 363 16.83 0.37 20.45
C ASP A 363 17.42 -0.18 19.13
N ARG A 364 18.36 0.56 18.51
CA ARG A 364 18.97 0.22 17.20
C ARG A 364 19.76 -1.08 17.23
N ILE A 365 20.45 -1.38 18.32
CA ILE A 365 21.30 -2.57 18.48
C ILE A 365 20.42 -3.79 18.75
N GLU A 366 19.41 -3.64 19.60
CA GLU A 366 18.45 -4.69 19.92
C GLU A 366 17.62 -5.13 18.69
N ARG A 367 17.19 -4.17 17.85
CA ARG A 367 16.50 -4.47 16.58
C ARG A 367 17.32 -5.38 15.67
N ALA A 368 18.60 -5.08 15.52
CA ALA A 368 19.49 -5.86 14.68
C ALA A 368 19.67 -7.26 15.25
N ALA A 369 19.88 -7.38 16.56
CA ALA A 369 19.97 -8.68 17.23
C ALA A 369 18.70 -9.53 17.03
N ASN A 370 17.51 -8.92 17.13
CA ASN A 370 16.22 -9.59 16.96
C ASN A 370 15.98 -10.16 15.55
N VAL A 371 16.66 -9.63 14.52
CA VAL A 371 16.64 -10.18 13.15
C VAL A 371 17.91 -10.98 12.81
N GLY A 372 18.73 -11.31 13.81
CA GLY A 372 19.94 -12.11 13.66
C GLY A 372 21.12 -11.35 13.03
N VAL A 373 21.17 -10.03 13.20
CA VAL A 373 22.18 -9.11 12.67
C VAL A 373 23.01 -8.52 13.81
N HIS A 374 24.33 -8.66 13.74
CA HIS A 374 25.26 -7.93 14.59
C HIS A 374 25.68 -6.62 13.90
N ILE A 375 25.44 -5.49 14.56
CA ILE A 375 25.93 -4.17 14.12
C ILE A 375 27.29 -3.93 14.77
N GLU A 376 28.35 -3.90 13.96
CA GLU A 376 29.62 -3.31 14.36
C GLU A 376 29.50 -1.77 14.26
N GLN A 377 29.93 -1.05 15.29
CA GLN A 377 30.04 0.41 15.23
C GLN A 377 31.17 0.76 14.25
N ALA A 378 30.82 1.19 13.05
CA ALA A 378 31.75 1.92 12.19
C ALA A 378 31.86 3.36 12.69
N GLU A 379 33.08 3.85 12.87
CA GLU A 379 33.33 5.28 13.06
C GLU A 379 32.82 6.01 11.82
N VAL A 380 31.78 6.83 12.01
CA VAL A 380 31.31 7.72 10.94
C VAL A 380 32.37 8.78 10.78
N GLY A 381 32.97 8.88 9.59
CA GLY A 381 33.94 9.93 9.30
C GLY A 381 33.37 11.33 9.56
N PRO A 382 34.22 12.33 9.86
CA PRO A 382 33.75 13.69 10.10
C PRO A 382 32.99 14.20 8.87
N PRO A 383 31.91 14.97 9.08
CA PRO A 383 31.12 15.50 7.98
C PRO A 383 31.98 16.43 7.08
N PRO A 384 31.67 16.55 5.77
CA PRO A 384 32.38 17.47 4.90
C PRO A 384 32.35 18.91 5.45
N PRO A 385 33.38 19.74 5.23
CA PRO A 385 33.41 21.12 5.72
C PRO A 385 32.20 21.94 5.25
N GLY A 386 31.56 22.68 6.17
CA GLY A 386 30.31 23.40 5.90
C GLY A 386 29.06 22.51 6.00
N MET A 387 29.25 21.23 6.34
CA MET A 387 28.18 20.28 6.65
C MET A 387 28.04 19.97 8.15
N GLU A 388 28.72 20.69 9.06
CA GLU A 388 28.77 20.32 10.47
C GLU A 388 27.40 20.45 11.18
N ASP A 389 26.58 21.43 10.80
CA ASP A 389 25.20 21.62 11.27
C ASP A 389 24.19 20.65 10.60
N LEU A 390 24.63 19.91 9.57
CA LEU A 390 23.79 19.06 8.72
C LEU A 390 23.59 17.65 9.30
N PHE A 391 24.46 17.24 10.22
CA PHE A 391 24.41 15.95 10.91
C PHE A 391 23.87 16.06 12.33
N THR A 392 23.72 17.29 12.86
CA THR A 392 23.25 17.56 14.22
C THR A 392 21.76 17.91 14.28
N ASN A 393 21.17 18.43 13.20
CA ASN A 393 19.74 18.81 13.16
C ASN A 393 19.10 18.59 11.78
N PRO A 394 18.59 17.37 11.50
CA PRO A 394 18.00 17.01 10.20
C PRO A 394 16.80 17.88 9.78
N ALA A 395 16.02 18.40 10.74
CA ALA A 395 14.82 19.20 10.48
C ALA A 395 15.13 20.56 9.84
N ARG A 396 16.25 21.20 10.22
CA ARG A 396 16.66 22.52 9.71
C ARG A 396 17.20 22.51 8.28
N MET A 397 17.73 21.38 7.84
CA MET A 397 18.21 21.20 6.46
C MET A 397 17.08 21.01 5.44
N ASN A 398 16.02 20.30 5.83
CA ASN A 398 14.89 19.94 4.96
C ASN A 398 14.14 21.16 4.42
N LEU A 399 14.22 22.29 5.12
CA LEU A 399 13.63 23.57 4.72
C LEU A 399 14.51 24.37 3.74
N LYS A 400 15.83 24.11 3.68
CA LYS A 400 16.79 24.88 2.87
C LYS A 400 17.08 24.27 1.49
N HIS A 401 17.01 22.94 1.36
CA HIS A 401 17.41 22.22 0.14
C HIS A 401 16.28 21.95 -0.87
N THR A 402 15.07 22.43 -0.61
CA THR A 402 13.90 22.18 -1.46
C THR A 402 13.89 23.10 -2.68
N ALA A 403 14.80 22.86 -3.64
CA ALA A 403 14.72 23.47 -4.96
C ALA A 403 13.57 22.92 -5.83
N ASN A 404 12.87 21.88 -5.34
CA ASN A 404 11.97 21.05 -6.13
C ASN A 404 10.53 21.57 -6.16
N THR A 405 9.89 21.30 -7.29
CA THR A 405 8.47 21.46 -7.60
C THR A 405 7.57 20.50 -6.81
N SER A 406 8.17 19.66 -5.97
CA SER A 406 7.49 18.69 -5.13
C SER A 406 7.10 19.29 -3.76
N PRO A 407 5.85 19.17 -3.35
CA PRO A 407 5.20 19.81 -2.19
C PRO A 407 5.48 19.16 -0.83
N GLU A 408 6.55 18.39 -0.73
CA GLU A 408 6.76 17.41 0.33
C GLU A 408 7.50 18.00 1.56
N THR A 409 8.00 19.22 1.49
CA THR A 409 8.61 19.97 2.61
C THR A 409 7.79 20.08 3.93
N PRO A 410 6.45 20.14 3.96
CA PRO A 410 5.70 20.49 5.17
C PRO A 410 5.10 19.35 6.01
N ALA A 411 4.92 18.16 5.45
CA ALA A 411 4.67 16.95 6.24
C ALA A 411 6.00 16.39 6.81
N LEU A 412 7.10 16.65 6.09
CA LEU A 412 8.47 16.52 6.58
C LEU A 412 8.73 17.34 7.86
N ILE A 413 8.03 18.48 8.01
CA ILE A 413 8.03 19.33 9.20
C ILE A 413 7.27 18.66 10.35
N GLY A 414 6.08 18.06 10.14
CA GLY A 414 5.32 17.44 11.24
C GLY A 414 5.95 16.17 11.84
N LEU A 415 6.68 15.42 11.03
CA LEU A 415 7.30 14.14 11.44
C LEU A 415 8.71 14.28 12.02
N ALA A 416 9.43 15.36 11.71
CA ALA A 416 10.62 15.73 12.50
C ALA A 416 10.25 16.28 13.89
N GLN A 417 9.03 16.80 14.05
CA GLN A 417 8.57 17.49 15.27
C GLN A 417 8.18 16.56 16.42
N THR A 418 7.71 15.33 16.15
CA THR A 418 7.47 14.32 17.20
C THR A 418 8.75 13.60 17.65
N TYR A 419 9.86 13.75 16.95
CA TYR A 419 11.11 13.06 17.29
C TYR A 419 11.86 13.67 18.49
N PHE A 420 11.43 14.83 19.05
CA PHE A 420 12.13 15.49 20.18
C PHE A 420 11.29 16.20 21.25
N ALA A 421 9.96 16.01 21.33
CA ALA A 421 9.14 16.62 22.40
C ALA A 421 9.31 18.15 22.55
N ILE A 422 9.39 18.89 21.44
CA ILE A 422 9.34 20.37 21.43
C ILE A 422 8.01 20.79 20.81
N THR A 423 7.05 21.18 21.65
CA THR A 423 5.68 21.60 21.29
C THR A 423 5.61 22.88 20.46
N GLY A 424 6.61 23.77 20.54
CA GLY A 424 6.60 25.09 19.89
C GLY A 424 6.65 25.09 18.36
N LEU A 425 6.82 23.94 17.74
CA LEU A 425 7.01 23.78 16.31
C LEU A 425 5.67 23.67 15.53
N PHE A 426 4.57 23.39 16.24
CA PHE A 426 3.19 23.43 15.73
C PHE A 426 2.39 24.64 16.22
N GLU A 427 2.99 25.55 16.99
CA GLU A 427 2.32 26.79 17.37
C GLU A 427 1.90 27.56 16.11
N ASP A 428 0.60 27.81 15.96
CA ASP A 428 -0.05 28.48 14.83
C ASP A 428 -0.02 27.73 13.47
N PHE A 429 0.20 26.41 13.47
CA PHE A 429 -0.10 25.56 12.30
C PHE A 429 -1.63 25.52 12.05
N PRO A 430 -2.13 25.53 10.80
CA PRO A 430 -1.42 25.67 9.51
C PRO A 430 -1.20 27.14 9.08
N LYS A 431 -1.70 28.11 9.87
CA LYS A 431 -1.76 29.53 9.50
C LYS A 431 -0.39 30.16 9.20
N LYS A 432 0.70 29.68 9.84
CA LYS A 432 2.07 30.22 9.68
C LYS A 432 2.98 29.43 8.74
N LEU A 433 2.49 28.40 8.06
CA LEU A 433 3.33 27.55 7.19
C LEU A 433 3.63 28.19 5.82
N SER A 434 2.70 29.01 5.31
CA SER A 434 2.77 29.68 4.00
C SER A 434 4.13 30.31 3.63
N PRO A 435 4.85 31.03 4.52
CA PRO A 435 6.11 31.69 4.16
C PRO A 435 7.27 30.72 3.88
N TYR A 436 7.17 29.47 4.35
CA TYR A 436 8.22 28.46 4.25
C TYR A 436 8.01 27.51 3.08
N PHE A 437 6.87 27.60 2.40
CA PHE A 437 6.57 26.82 1.21
C PHE A 437 6.97 27.61 -0.02
N ARG A 438 7.55 26.95 -1.01
CA ARG A 438 7.78 27.57 -2.32
C ARG A 438 6.52 27.65 -3.19
N ARG A 439 5.52 26.81 -2.91
CA ARG A 439 4.18 26.83 -3.52
C ARG A 439 3.15 26.37 -2.52
N ASP A 440 1.90 26.79 -2.71
CA ASP A 440 0.79 26.24 -1.91
C ASP A 440 0.71 24.71 -2.10
N PRO A 441 0.44 23.95 -1.03
CA PRO A 441 0.19 22.52 -1.13
C PRO A 441 -1.07 22.31 -1.99
N SER A 442 -1.02 21.31 -2.86
CA SER A 442 -2.19 20.76 -3.51
C SER A 442 -3.13 20.20 -2.45
N PRO A 443 -4.41 20.03 -2.79
CA PRO A 443 -5.37 19.54 -1.83
C PRO A 443 -5.04 18.14 -1.27
N ALA A 444 -4.50 17.24 -2.10
CA ALA A 444 -4.04 15.92 -1.66
C ALA A 444 -2.85 16.00 -0.69
N GLU A 445 -1.92 16.92 -0.92
CA GLU A 445 -0.78 17.16 -0.03
C GLU A 445 -1.23 17.75 1.31
N LEU A 446 -2.17 18.69 1.26
CA LEU A 446 -2.76 19.26 2.45
C LEU A 446 -3.49 18.17 3.24
N ALA A 447 -4.26 17.30 2.58
CA ALA A 447 -4.91 16.17 3.23
C ALA A 447 -3.92 15.23 3.94
N ASP A 448 -2.78 14.92 3.30
CA ASP A 448 -1.72 14.11 3.91
C ASP A 448 -1.07 14.83 5.12
N ILE A 449 -0.79 16.14 5.02
CA ILE A 449 -0.27 16.93 6.14
C ILE A 449 -1.27 16.89 7.32
N LEU A 450 -2.55 17.09 7.05
CA LEU A 450 -3.61 17.12 8.06
C LEU A 450 -3.85 15.73 8.67
N TYR A 451 -3.68 14.66 7.89
CA TYR A 451 -3.64 13.28 8.41
C TYR A 451 -2.56 13.11 9.47
N TYR A 452 -1.32 13.55 9.19
CA TYR A 452 -0.23 13.43 10.18
C TYR A 452 -0.43 14.36 11.38
N TYR A 453 -0.91 15.59 11.15
CA TYR A 453 -1.28 16.50 12.23
C TYR A 453 -2.31 15.88 13.18
N SER A 454 -3.22 15.05 12.67
CA SER A 454 -4.21 14.38 13.51
C SER A 454 -3.60 13.46 14.58
N PHE A 455 -2.41 12.88 14.35
CA PHE A 455 -1.73 12.12 15.42
C PHE A 455 -1.23 13.03 16.54
N HIS A 456 -0.61 14.16 16.19
CA HIS A 456 -0.18 15.16 17.16
C HIS A 456 -1.37 15.71 17.95
N ALA A 457 -2.42 16.12 17.25
CA ALA A 457 -3.63 16.65 17.86
C ALA A 457 -4.33 15.62 18.77
N LEU A 458 -4.22 14.33 18.47
CA LEU A 458 -4.77 13.27 19.31
C LEU A 458 -4.00 13.19 20.63
N VAL A 459 -2.68 13.35 20.60
CA VAL A 459 -1.84 13.38 21.80
C VAL A 459 -2.08 14.66 22.61
N GLN A 460 -2.16 15.81 21.95
CA GLN A 460 -2.33 17.12 22.59
C GLN A 460 -3.78 17.48 22.93
N GLN A 461 -4.74 16.63 22.57
CA GLN A 461 -6.17 16.90 22.71
C GLN A 461 -6.62 18.18 22.00
N ASP A 462 -5.98 18.51 20.88
CA ASP A 462 -6.36 19.66 20.06
C ASP A 462 -7.60 19.33 19.21
N MET A 463 -8.72 19.94 19.58
CA MET A 463 -10.00 19.72 18.93
C MET A 463 -10.14 20.46 17.59
N GLU A 464 -9.28 21.44 17.28
CA GLU A 464 -9.28 22.12 15.98
C GLU A 464 -8.96 21.15 14.83
N ALA A 465 -8.27 20.04 15.13
CA ALA A 465 -7.96 18.97 14.19
C ALA A 465 -9.17 18.34 13.49
N ILE A 466 -10.37 18.42 14.08
CA ILE A 466 -11.58 17.90 13.43
C ILE A 466 -11.88 18.63 12.12
N GLN A 467 -11.66 19.96 12.07
CA GLN A 467 -11.90 20.75 10.86
C GLN A 467 -10.91 20.37 9.76
N PHE A 468 -9.67 20.13 10.15
CA PHE A 468 -8.62 19.68 9.23
C PHE A 468 -8.88 18.28 8.68
N LEU A 469 -9.27 17.34 9.54
CA LEU A 469 -9.69 16.00 9.11
C LEU A 469 -10.91 16.06 8.18
N HIS A 470 -11.84 17.01 8.40
CA HIS A 470 -12.96 17.21 7.50
C HIS A 470 -12.52 17.60 6.09
N HIS A 471 -11.60 18.56 5.98
CA HIS A 471 -11.04 18.96 4.69
C HIS A 471 -10.28 17.81 4.01
N ALA A 472 -9.42 17.10 4.75
CA ALA A 472 -8.67 15.95 4.22
C ALA A 472 -9.61 14.86 3.67
N ILE A 473 -10.74 14.62 4.34
CA ILE A 473 -11.76 13.65 3.90
C ILE A 473 -12.39 14.07 2.57
N GLN A 474 -12.72 15.35 2.38
CA GLN A 474 -13.30 15.85 1.13
C GLN A 474 -12.33 15.68 -0.05
N GLU A 475 -11.05 15.93 0.17
CA GLU A 475 -10.03 15.74 -0.88
C GLU A 475 -9.84 14.26 -1.23
N MET A 476 -9.77 13.38 -0.22
CA MET A 476 -9.68 11.94 -0.49
C MET A 476 -10.94 11.37 -1.16
N GLU A 477 -12.11 11.97 -0.94
CA GLU A 477 -13.32 11.65 -1.69
C GLU A 477 -13.21 12.07 -3.15
N ALA A 478 -12.73 13.28 -3.43
CA ALA A 478 -12.52 13.79 -4.78
C ALA A 478 -11.52 12.93 -5.57
N ASP A 479 -10.47 12.47 -4.89
CA ASP A 479 -9.43 11.59 -5.45
C ASP A 479 -9.85 10.11 -5.53
N PHE A 480 -11.01 9.75 -4.97
CA PHE A 480 -11.46 8.36 -4.80
C PHE A 480 -10.43 7.48 -4.06
N ASP A 481 -9.68 8.05 -3.10
CA ASP A 481 -8.75 7.32 -2.24
C ASP A 481 -9.46 6.72 -1.02
N GLU A 482 -10.34 5.75 -1.30
CA GLU A 482 -11.17 5.11 -0.28
C GLU A 482 -10.37 4.43 0.87
N PRO A 483 -9.19 3.80 0.64
CA PRO A 483 -8.37 3.30 1.75
C PRO A 483 -7.92 4.40 2.72
N ARG A 484 -7.40 5.54 2.22
CA ARG A 484 -7.00 6.67 3.09
C ARG A 484 -8.22 7.31 3.75
N LEU A 485 -9.32 7.43 3.01
CA LEU A 485 -10.60 7.89 3.53
C LEU A 485 -11.08 7.05 4.71
N SER A 486 -10.98 5.72 4.64
CA SER A 486 -11.30 4.81 5.78
C SER A 486 -10.47 5.13 7.02
N GLN A 487 -9.17 5.40 6.86
CA GLN A 487 -8.28 5.77 7.97
C GLN A 487 -8.66 7.12 8.58
N LEU A 488 -8.86 8.13 7.74
CA LEU A 488 -9.23 9.49 8.16
C LEU A 488 -10.59 9.50 8.87
N LEU A 489 -11.58 8.78 8.35
CA LEU A 489 -12.90 8.63 8.98
C LEU A 489 -12.78 7.96 10.34
N SER A 490 -12.03 6.86 10.44
CA SER A 490 -11.81 6.17 11.73
C SER A 490 -11.16 7.10 12.76
N ARG A 491 -10.15 7.89 12.35
CA ARG A 491 -9.46 8.84 13.24
C ARG A 491 -10.38 10.00 13.65
N ARG A 492 -11.11 10.59 12.69
CA ARG A 492 -12.09 11.66 12.97
C ARG A 492 -13.19 11.18 13.92
N ALA A 493 -13.67 9.94 13.76
CA ALA A 493 -14.60 9.33 14.70
C ALA A 493 -14.01 9.26 16.11
N MET A 494 -12.80 8.76 16.27
CA MET A 494 -12.13 8.68 17.58
C MET A 494 -11.96 10.05 18.25
N PHE A 495 -11.68 11.11 17.48
CA PHE A 495 -11.68 12.48 17.99
C PHE A 495 -13.06 12.93 18.48
N LYS A 496 -14.10 12.74 17.65
CA LYS A 496 -15.48 13.10 18.00
C LYS A 496 -15.95 12.37 19.26
N LEU A 497 -15.54 11.11 19.44
CA LEU A 497 -15.90 10.28 20.61
C LEU A 497 -15.28 10.76 21.93
N ARG A 498 -14.27 11.65 21.88
CA ARG A 498 -13.76 12.33 23.08
C ARG A 498 -14.67 13.47 23.53
N ILE A 499 -15.45 14.04 22.63
CA ILE A 499 -16.44 15.07 22.95
C ILE A 499 -17.66 14.39 23.58
N ASN A 500 -17.95 14.69 24.83
CA ASN A 500 -19.13 14.17 25.52
C ASN A 500 -20.40 14.96 25.13
N HIS A 501 -20.79 14.92 23.85
CA HIS A 501 -21.96 15.60 23.30
C HIS A 501 -22.76 14.70 22.34
N PRO A 502 -24.11 14.65 22.42
CA PRO A 502 -24.92 13.75 21.59
C PRO A 502 -24.69 13.90 20.08
N GLU A 503 -24.57 15.13 19.57
CA GLU A 503 -24.34 15.37 18.14
C GLU A 503 -22.98 14.86 17.67
N ALA A 504 -21.94 14.95 18.52
CA ALA A 504 -20.62 14.42 18.21
C ALA A 504 -20.65 12.89 18.14
N LEU A 505 -21.43 12.24 19.01
CA LEU A 505 -21.63 10.79 19.00
C LEU A 505 -22.36 10.33 17.73
N THR A 506 -23.43 11.02 17.32
CA THR A 506 -24.13 10.73 16.06
C THR A 506 -23.20 10.89 14.85
N SER A 507 -22.45 11.98 14.80
CA SER A 507 -21.50 12.22 13.69
C SER A 507 -20.31 11.25 13.70
N ALA A 508 -19.89 10.77 14.87
CA ALA A 508 -18.88 9.72 14.98
C ALA A 508 -19.39 8.38 14.45
N ARG A 509 -20.66 8.04 14.74
CA ARG A 509 -21.30 6.82 14.24
C ARG A 509 -21.31 6.75 12.71
N GLU A 510 -21.64 7.84 12.05
CA GLU A 510 -21.60 7.94 10.58
C GLU A 510 -20.19 7.67 10.04
N ASP A 511 -19.17 8.28 10.65
CA ASP A 511 -17.77 8.08 10.30
C ASP A 511 -17.32 6.63 10.49
N VAL A 512 -17.64 6.00 11.63
CA VAL A 512 -17.30 4.60 11.92
C VAL A 512 -17.95 3.66 10.90
N MET A 513 -19.24 3.81 10.65
CA MET A 513 -19.97 2.94 9.73
C MET A 513 -19.39 3.01 8.32
N ARG A 514 -19.08 4.22 7.86
CA ARG A 514 -18.47 4.43 6.55
C ARG A 514 -17.04 3.92 6.49
N ALA A 515 -16.22 4.17 7.51
CA ALA A 515 -14.86 3.66 7.59
C ALA A 515 -14.82 2.13 7.52
N LYS A 516 -15.73 1.47 8.24
CA LYS A 516 -15.87 0.01 8.25
C LYS A 516 -16.27 -0.55 6.88
N ALA A 517 -17.28 0.03 6.23
CA ALA A 517 -17.70 -0.41 4.89
C ALA A 517 -16.55 -0.34 3.87
N LEU A 518 -15.74 0.72 3.95
CA LEU A 518 -14.53 0.83 3.13
C LEU A 518 -13.49 -0.23 3.54
N ALA A 519 -13.21 -0.40 4.84
CA ALA A 519 -12.26 -1.41 5.31
C ALA A 519 -12.62 -2.83 4.87
N GLU A 520 -13.91 -3.19 4.94
CA GLU A 520 -14.45 -4.47 4.48
C GLU A 520 -14.33 -4.63 2.96
N LYS A 521 -14.62 -3.57 2.18
CA LYS A 521 -14.46 -3.58 0.72
C LYS A 521 -13.03 -3.91 0.29
N TYR A 522 -12.02 -3.41 1.00
CA TYR A 522 -10.61 -3.58 0.63
C TYR A 522 -9.94 -4.80 1.27
N HIS A 523 -10.52 -5.35 2.35
CA HIS A 523 -9.95 -6.43 3.17
C HIS A 523 -8.51 -6.15 3.61
N GLU A 524 -8.17 -4.87 3.87
CA GLU A 524 -6.84 -4.49 4.36
C GLU A 524 -6.81 -4.64 5.89
N PRO A 525 -5.95 -5.52 6.46
CA PRO A 525 -5.96 -5.80 7.90
C PRO A 525 -5.78 -4.55 8.77
N HIS A 526 -5.00 -3.57 8.31
CA HIS A 526 -4.81 -2.31 9.04
C HIS A 526 -6.10 -1.47 9.10
N LEU A 527 -6.85 -1.38 8.00
CA LEU A 527 -8.12 -0.66 7.94
C LEU A 527 -9.17 -1.37 8.79
N LEU A 528 -9.21 -2.70 8.72
CA LEU A 528 -10.10 -3.53 9.54
C LEU A 528 -9.80 -3.33 11.03
N ALA A 529 -8.52 -3.32 11.44
CA ALA A 529 -8.12 -3.07 12.82
C ALA A 529 -8.51 -1.66 13.28
N LEU A 530 -8.22 -0.64 12.48
CA LEU A 530 -8.46 0.76 12.84
C LEU A 530 -9.95 1.09 12.93
N SER A 531 -10.75 0.60 11.99
CA SER A 531 -12.20 0.77 11.98
C SER A 531 -12.86 -0.01 13.13
N ALA A 532 -12.37 -1.22 13.45
CA ALA A 532 -12.83 -1.98 14.61
C ALA A 532 -12.50 -1.27 15.94
N LEU A 533 -11.31 -0.67 16.07
CA LEU A 533 -10.95 0.13 17.24
C LEU A 533 -11.90 1.32 17.42
N ALA A 534 -12.16 2.08 16.35
CA ALA A 534 -13.11 3.19 16.38
C ALA A 534 -14.53 2.73 16.72
N GLN A 535 -14.96 1.57 16.20
CA GLN A 535 -16.25 0.97 16.53
C GLN A 535 -16.34 0.52 17.99
N SER A 536 -15.26 0.01 18.57
CA SER A 536 -15.23 -0.35 19.99
C SER A 536 -15.41 0.86 20.90
N ILE A 537 -14.70 1.96 20.63
CA ILE A 537 -14.82 3.22 21.39
C ILE A 537 -16.26 3.76 21.30
N LEU A 538 -16.86 3.72 20.11
CA LEU A 538 -18.25 4.12 19.90
C LEU A 538 -19.22 3.26 20.72
N ALA A 539 -19.10 1.93 20.61
CA ALA A 539 -19.96 0.99 21.32
C ALA A 539 -19.84 1.16 22.84
N ARG A 540 -18.62 1.37 23.37
CA ARG A 540 -18.41 1.67 24.79
C ARG A 540 -19.12 2.96 25.21
N LYS A 541 -19.04 4.02 24.40
CA LYS A 541 -19.74 5.31 24.67
C LYS A 541 -21.27 5.17 24.63
N GLU A 542 -21.78 4.19 23.90
CA GLU A 542 -23.19 3.84 23.83
C GLU A 542 -23.64 2.83 24.91
N ASN A 543 -22.70 2.35 25.74
CA ASN A 543 -22.90 1.26 26.71
C ASN A 543 -23.27 -0.10 26.06
N ASP A 544 -22.93 -0.31 24.78
CA ASP A 544 -23.00 -1.62 24.12
C ASP A 544 -21.69 -2.39 24.31
N PHE A 545 -21.51 -2.94 25.52
CA PHE A 545 -20.28 -3.62 25.90
C PHE A 545 -20.01 -4.89 25.09
N ALA A 546 -21.04 -5.62 24.67
CA ALA A 546 -20.88 -6.83 23.87
C ALA A 546 -20.24 -6.52 22.51
N THR A 547 -20.73 -5.46 21.85
CA THR A 547 -20.11 -4.96 20.62
C THR A 547 -18.72 -4.40 20.90
N ALA A 548 -18.53 -3.64 21.98
CA ALA A 548 -17.22 -3.07 22.33
C ALA A 548 -16.14 -4.16 22.50
N PHE A 549 -16.44 -5.24 23.22
CA PHE A 549 -15.56 -6.41 23.41
C PHE A 549 -15.24 -7.10 22.09
N THR A 550 -16.26 -7.35 21.28
CA THR A 550 -16.08 -8.01 19.98
C THR A 550 -15.16 -7.20 19.08
N GLN A 551 -15.38 -5.89 18.99
CA GLN A 551 -14.62 -5.03 18.09
C GLN A 551 -13.20 -4.76 18.59
N VAL A 552 -12.98 -4.59 19.90
CA VAL A 552 -11.60 -4.42 20.42
C VAL A 552 -10.78 -5.70 20.27
N GLY A 553 -11.40 -6.88 20.40
CA GLY A 553 -10.74 -8.16 20.12
C GLY A 553 -10.34 -8.32 18.65
N ILE A 554 -11.17 -7.83 17.71
CA ILE A 554 -10.83 -7.79 16.28
C ILE A 554 -9.63 -6.84 16.06
N ALA A 555 -9.64 -5.65 16.66
CA ALA A 555 -8.54 -4.71 16.55
C ALA A 555 -7.24 -5.28 17.15
N GLU A 556 -7.31 -5.89 18.34
CA GLU A 556 -6.18 -6.48 19.06
C GLU A 556 -5.51 -7.56 18.22
N LYS A 557 -6.31 -8.51 17.73
CA LYS A 557 -5.83 -9.61 16.87
C LYS A 557 -5.13 -9.09 15.62
N ASN A 558 -5.78 -8.17 14.89
CA ASN A 558 -5.20 -7.67 13.64
C ASN A 558 -3.93 -6.85 13.90
N TYR A 559 -3.90 -5.97 14.91
CA TYR A 559 -2.70 -5.19 15.21
C TYR A 559 -1.56 -6.04 15.77
N TRP A 560 -1.89 -7.09 16.53
CA TRP A 560 -0.94 -8.11 16.97
C TRP A 560 -0.30 -8.84 15.78
N GLU A 561 -1.12 -9.38 14.87
CA GLU A 561 -0.65 -10.10 13.69
C GLU A 561 0.18 -9.20 12.75
N LEU A 562 -0.20 -7.92 12.65
CA LEU A 562 0.54 -6.90 11.89
C LEU A 562 1.81 -6.40 12.58
N LYS A 563 2.04 -6.75 13.86
CA LYS A 563 3.14 -6.23 14.68
C LYS A 563 3.22 -4.70 14.75
N ARG A 564 2.05 -4.04 14.73
CA ARG A 564 1.91 -2.57 14.78
C ARG A 564 1.81 -2.08 16.22
N ILE A 565 2.96 -1.95 16.86
CA ILE A 565 3.02 -1.89 18.32
C ILE A 565 2.31 -0.66 18.91
N PRO A 566 2.44 0.57 18.37
CA PRO A 566 1.72 1.71 18.95
C PRO A 566 0.20 1.58 18.85
N GLN A 567 -0.32 1.12 17.71
CA GLN A 567 -1.76 0.88 17.57
C GLN A 567 -2.24 -0.32 18.39
N TYR A 568 -1.38 -1.31 18.60
CA TYR A 568 -1.64 -2.38 19.54
C TYR A 568 -1.79 -1.83 20.96
N VAL A 569 -0.88 -0.96 21.42
CA VAL A 569 -0.98 -0.29 22.72
C VAL A 569 -2.24 0.59 22.82
N GLU A 570 -2.56 1.41 21.80
CA GLU A 570 -3.82 2.18 21.73
C GLU A 570 -5.04 1.25 21.90
N THR A 571 -4.98 0.07 21.26
CA THR A 571 -6.04 -0.94 21.34
C THR A 571 -6.12 -1.58 22.71
N ILE A 572 -4.98 -1.88 23.35
CA ILE A 572 -4.93 -2.43 24.70
C ILE A 572 -5.49 -1.44 25.72
N VAL A 573 -5.15 -0.16 25.62
CA VAL A 573 -5.72 0.89 26.49
C VAL A 573 -7.25 0.88 26.40
N GLU A 574 -7.79 0.82 25.19
CA GLU A 574 -9.23 0.73 24.99
C GLU A 574 -9.80 -0.60 25.50
N TYR A 575 -9.09 -1.71 25.31
CA TYR A 575 -9.48 -3.03 25.81
C TYR A 575 -9.59 -3.03 27.34
N LEU A 576 -8.61 -2.45 28.03
CA LEU A 576 -8.62 -2.31 29.49
C LEU A 576 -9.78 -1.43 29.95
N LYS A 577 -10.10 -0.34 29.24
CA LYS A 577 -11.28 0.50 29.53
C LYS A 577 -12.59 -0.29 29.40
N VAL A 578 -12.72 -1.10 28.35
CA VAL A 578 -13.89 -1.97 28.14
C VAL A 578 -13.96 -3.05 29.22
N LEU A 579 -12.83 -3.66 29.60
CA LEU A 579 -12.73 -4.64 30.69
C LEU A 579 -13.19 -4.05 32.02
N MET A 580 -12.63 -2.92 32.46
CA MET A 580 -12.98 -2.28 33.73
C MET A 580 -14.48 -1.98 33.82
N LEU A 581 -15.06 -1.36 32.79
CA LEU A 581 -16.50 -1.10 32.76
C LEU A 581 -17.32 -2.40 32.76
N GLY A 582 -16.84 -3.43 32.07
CA GLY A 582 -17.46 -4.76 32.09
C GLY A 582 -17.52 -5.38 33.49
N PHE A 583 -16.50 -5.15 34.33
CA PHE A 583 -16.49 -5.62 35.72
C PHE A 583 -17.48 -4.89 36.63
N GLU A 584 -17.81 -3.64 36.30
CA GLU A 584 -18.82 -2.84 37.02
C GLU A 584 -20.26 -3.26 36.66
N GLN A 585 -20.46 -3.90 35.50
CA GLN A 585 -21.78 -4.37 35.07
C GLN A 585 -22.19 -5.66 35.83
N PRO A 586 -23.41 -5.73 36.41
CA PRO A 586 -23.85 -6.90 37.18
C PRO A 586 -23.94 -8.20 36.39
N ASP A 587 -24.29 -8.11 35.11
CA ASP A 587 -24.62 -9.26 34.25
C ASP A 587 -23.42 -9.81 33.48
N THR A 588 -22.23 -9.25 33.66
CA THR A 588 -21.03 -9.71 32.94
C THR A 588 -20.38 -10.91 33.62
N ASN A 589 -19.89 -11.86 32.83
CA ASN A 589 -19.10 -12.99 33.32
C ASN A 589 -17.68 -12.52 33.73
N LYS A 590 -17.51 -12.20 35.02
CA LYS A 590 -16.24 -11.71 35.58
C LYS A 590 -15.06 -12.66 35.38
N GLN A 591 -15.30 -13.98 35.40
CA GLN A 591 -14.24 -14.95 35.15
C GLN A 591 -13.75 -14.87 33.71
N GLN A 592 -14.67 -14.76 32.75
CA GLN A 592 -14.30 -14.57 31.34
C GLN A 592 -13.49 -13.29 31.14
N LEU A 593 -13.85 -12.19 31.81
CA LEU A 593 -13.09 -10.95 31.71
C LEU A 593 -11.68 -11.09 32.31
N LEU A 594 -11.54 -11.85 33.41
CA LEU A 594 -10.25 -12.16 34.01
C LEU A 594 -9.39 -13.03 33.07
N ASP A 595 -9.99 -14.03 32.43
CA ASP A 595 -9.31 -14.90 31.47
C ASP A 595 -8.78 -14.09 30.26
N ILE A 596 -9.56 -13.11 29.79
CA ILE A 596 -9.13 -12.17 28.75
C ILE A 596 -7.92 -11.35 29.22
N PHE A 597 -7.97 -10.78 30.43
CA PHE A 597 -6.84 -10.02 30.96
C PHE A 597 -5.58 -10.88 31.07
N LEU A 598 -5.70 -12.11 31.55
CA LEU A 598 -4.57 -13.05 31.68
C LEU A 598 -3.98 -13.49 30.33
N ASP A 599 -4.74 -13.45 29.23
CA ASP A 599 -4.21 -13.65 27.87
C ASP A 599 -3.43 -12.43 27.36
N ILE A 600 -3.86 -11.23 27.74
CA ILE A 600 -3.30 -9.97 27.23
C ILE A 600 -2.09 -9.52 28.06
N GLU A 601 -2.10 -9.69 29.39
CA GLU A 601 -1.04 -9.23 30.29
C GLU A 601 0.37 -9.71 29.88
N PRO A 602 0.61 -10.99 29.51
CA PRO A 602 1.91 -11.43 29.02
C PRO A 602 2.34 -10.72 27.72
N LYS A 603 1.38 -10.41 26.84
CA LYS A 603 1.62 -9.68 25.60
C LYS A 603 1.99 -8.22 25.89
N ILE A 604 1.32 -7.59 26.86
CA ILE A 604 1.67 -6.25 27.36
C ILE A 604 3.11 -6.27 27.88
N ASN A 605 3.45 -7.20 28.78
CA ASN A 605 4.80 -7.29 29.34
C ASN A 605 5.87 -7.46 28.24
N ALA A 606 5.65 -8.37 27.29
CA ALA A 606 6.60 -8.65 26.22
C ALA A 606 6.84 -7.47 25.25
N TYR A 607 5.90 -6.52 25.15
CA TYR A 607 5.99 -5.39 24.21
C TYR A 607 6.26 -4.05 24.89
N VAL A 608 5.68 -3.83 26.06
CA VAL A 608 5.80 -2.59 26.83
C VAL A 608 7.08 -2.60 27.66
N VAL A 609 7.40 -3.70 28.35
CA VAL A 609 8.57 -3.76 29.26
C VAL A 609 9.85 -4.15 28.55
N ASP A 610 9.81 -5.17 27.70
CA ASP A 610 11.03 -5.75 27.12
C ASP A 610 11.51 -5.05 25.84
N LYS A 611 10.64 -4.34 25.13
CA LYS A 611 10.91 -3.93 23.74
C LYS A 611 10.76 -2.45 23.43
N ILE A 612 10.13 -1.63 24.27
CA ILE A 612 9.78 -0.27 23.82
C ILE A 612 9.99 0.76 24.95
N ASN A 613 10.84 1.76 24.70
CA ASN A 613 10.95 2.99 25.50
C ASN A 613 9.76 3.95 25.31
N VAL A 614 8.64 3.48 24.77
CA VAL A 614 7.36 4.21 24.68
C VAL A 614 6.35 3.51 25.56
N PHE A 615 6.49 3.84 26.82
CA PHE A 615 5.49 3.54 27.80
C PHE A 615 4.43 4.63 27.73
N GLU A 616 3.21 4.21 27.42
CA GLU A 616 2.03 5.05 27.49
C GLU A 616 1.55 5.04 28.96
N PRO A 617 1.61 6.18 29.67
CA PRO A 617 1.35 6.19 31.12
C PRO A 617 -0.06 5.72 31.50
N GLU A 618 -1.06 5.94 30.65
CA GLU A 618 -2.44 5.48 30.88
C GLU A 618 -2.54 3.95 30.86
N CYS A 619 -1.80 3.25 30.00
CA CYS A 619 -1.74 1.80 29.92
C CYS A 619 -1.19 1.20 31.21
N CYS A 620 -0.04 1.70 31.69
CA CYS A 620 0.55 1.27 32.96
C CYS A 620 -0.43 1.49 34.12
N TYR A 621 -1.08 2.66 34.14
CA TYR A 621 -2.07 3.00 35.15
C TYR A 621 -3.28 2.06 35.12
N LEU A 622 -3.85 1.76 33.94
CA LEU A 622 -5.00 0.88 33.78
C LEU A 622 -4.68 -0.58 34.15
N VAL A 623 -3.49 -1.08 33.78
CA VAL A 623 -3.04 -2.41 34.21
C VAL A 623 -2.89 -2.46 35.73
N GLY A 624 -2.25 -1.46 36.32
CA GLY A 624 -2.09 -1.34 37.78
C GLY A 624 -3.44 -1.31 38.50
N LEU A 625 -4.37 -0.48 38.03
CA LEU A 625 -5.73 -0.41 38.58
C LEU A 625 -6.48 -1.73 38.45
N PHE A 626 -6.41 -2.36 37.28
CA PHE A 626 -7.11 -3.62 37.05
C PHE A 626 -6.59 -4.72 37.99
N CYS A 627 -5.27 -4.84 38.11
CA CYS A 627 -4.63 -5.75 39.07
C CYS A 627 -4.99 -5.43 40.52
N PHE A 628 -5.08 -4.15 40.89
CA PHE A 628 -5.45 -3.73 42.24
C PHE A 628 -6.93 -4.03 42.57
N GLN A 629 -7.85 -3.80 41.63
CA GLN A 629 -9.29 -3.84 41.90
C GLN A 629 -9.93 -5.20 41.64
N TYR A 630 -9.44 -5.97 40.65
CA TYR A 630 -10.19 -7.10 40.10
C TYR A 630 -9.43 -8.43 40.11
N THR A 631 -8.18 -8.46 40.59
CA THR A 631 -7.37 -9.69 40.65
C THR A 631 -6.79 -9.94 42.05
N ASN A 632 -6.22 -11.13 42.27
CA ASN A 632 -5.45 -11.47 43.47
C ASN A 632 -3.94 -11.23 43.28
N ALA A 633 -3.55 -10.34 42.36
CA ALA A 633 -2.15 -10.09 42.07
C ALA A 633 -1.41 -9.59 43.34
N PRO A 634 -0.17 -10.06 43.59
CA PRO A 634 0.63 -9.55 44.70
C PRO A 634 0.78 -8.03 44.63
N LYS A 635 0.81 -7.37 45.80
CA LYS A 635 0.98 -5.91 45.89
C LYS A 635 2.17 -5.38 45.10
N ALA A 636 3.28 -6.11 45.09
CA ALA A 636 4.46 -5.76 44.32
C ALA A 636 4.19 -5.61 42.81
N THR A 637 3.28 -6.41 42.25
CA THR A 637 2.97 -6.44 40.81
C THR A 637 2.23 -5.19 40.36
N TYR A 638 1.17 -4.74 41.05
CA TYR A 638 0.47 -3.51 40.64
C TYR A 638 1.21 -2.23 41.05
N MET A 639 2.02 -2.29 42.12
CA MET A 639 2.80 -1.14 42.57
C MET A 639 3.88 -0.74 41.57
N SER A 640 4.50 -1.69 40.86
CA SER A 640 5.46 -1.35 39.80
C SER A 640 4.78 -0.60 38.65
N TRP A 641 3.63 -1.09 38.19
CA TRP A 641 2.86 -0.44 37.12
C TRP A 641 2.43 0.99 37.45
N LEU A 642 1.92 1.22 38.67
CA LEU A 642 1.52 2.56 39.11
C LEU A 642 2.72 3.51 39.30
N ALA A 643 3.87 2.98 39.75
CA ALA A 643 5.09 3.78 39.88
C ALA A 643 5.65 4.18 38.52
N ASP A 644 5.63 3.26 37.55
CA ASP A 644 6.01 3.54 36.17
C ASP A 644 5.09 4.62 35.58
N ALA A 645 3.76 4.51 35.73
CA ALA A 645 2.82 5.51 35.24
C ALA A 645 3.12 6.93 35.74
N VAL A 646 3.35 7.09 37.06
CA VAL A 646 3.69 8.41 37.65
C VAL A 646 5.04 8.92 37.16
N SER A 647 6.07 8.06 37.16
CA SER A 647 7.42 8.44 36.72
C SER A 647 7.45 8.84 35.24
N LEU A 648 6.73 8.13 34.38
CA LEU A 648 6.69 8.40 32.94
C LEU A 648 5.89 9.65 32.62
N ALA A 649 4.78 9.90 33.32
CA ALA A 649 4.02 11.14 33.16
C ALA A 649 4.87 12.37 33.53
N GLU A 650 5.70 12.25 34.57
CA GLU A 650 6.68 13.28 34.96
C GLU A 650 7.76 13.46 33.87
N GLN A 651 8.40 12.38 33.43
CA GLN A 651 9.48 12.40 32.43
C GLN A 651 9.04 12.98 31.08
N ASN A 652 7.79 12.70 30.66
CA ASN A 652 7.23 13.17 29.39
C ASN A 652 6.53 14.54 29.50
N ASN A 653 6.68 15.24 30.63
CA ASN A 653 6.08 16.56 30.87
C ASN A 653 4.56 16.58 30.64
N GLN A 654 3.84 15.60 31.20
CA GLN A 654 2.38 15.49 31.13
C GLN A 654 1.75 15.86 32.48
N PRO A 655 1.65 17.15 32.84
CA PRO A 655 1.28 17.58 34.19
C PRO A 655 -0.13 17.16 34.61
N ALA A 656 -1.08 17.09 33.66
CA ALA A 656 -2.44 16.63 33.92
C ALA A 656 -2.47 15.15 34.32
N ASN A 657 -1.78 14.29 33.55
CA ASN A 657 -1.69 12.86 33.84
C ASN A 657 -0.91 12.60 35.14
N TYR A 658 0.21 13.30 35.35
CA TYR A 658 0.99 13.22 36.58
C TYR A 658 0.15 13.56 37.82
N ALA A 659 -0.61 14.66 37.77
CA ALA A 659 -1.50 15.06 38.86
C ALA A 659 -2.61 14.03 39.08
N TYR A 660 -3.27 13.58 38.01
CA TYR A 660 -4.34 12.59 38.06
C TYR A 660 -3.87 11.26 38.67
N PHE A 661 -2.74 10.69 38.20
CA PHE A 661 -2.24 9.42 38.72
C PHE A 661 -1.82 9.52 40.19
N ARG A 662 -1.17 10.63 40.60
CA ARG A 662 -0.83 10.84 42.01
C ARG A 662 -2.06 11.00 42.89
N GLU A 663 -3.07 11.74 42.42
CA GLU A 663 -4.34 11.88 43.13
C GLU A 663 -5.02 10.52 43.32
N THR A 664 -5.08 9.69 42.28
CA THR A 664 -5.61 8.32 42.41
C THR A 664 -4.80 7.49 43.39
N CYS A 665 -3.46 7.46 43.28
CA CYS A 665 -2.60 6.74 44.22
C CYS A 665 -2.79 7.23 45.66
N GLN A 666 -3.12 8.51 45.85
CA GLN A 666 -3.46 9.08 47.15
C GLN A 666 -4.84 8.61 47.64
N GLN A 667 -5.84 8.60 46.77
CA GLN A 667 -7.18 8.07 47.08
C GLN A 667 -7.13 6.57 47.43
N LEU A 668 -6.21 5.82 46.82
CA LEU A 668 -5.95 4.41 47.12
C LEU A 668 -5.08 4.19 48.37
N GLY A 669 -4.52 5.25 48.97
CA GLY A 669 -3.69 5.16 50.17
C GLY A 669 -2.30 4.54 49.94
N ILE A 670 -1.77 4.61 48.71
CA ILE A 670 -0.48 3.99 48.33
C ILE A 670 0.55 4.99 47.78
N LEU A 671 0.23 6.30 47.75
CA LEU A 671 1.11 7.32 47.16
C LEU A 671 2.52 7.34 47.76
N GLU A 672 2.67 7.28 49.09
CA GLU A 672 3.98 7.31 49.75
C GLU A 672 4.86 6.12 49.35
N GLU A 673 4.26 4.94 49.19
CA GLU A 673 4.96 3.74 48.75
C GLU A 673 5.38 3.81 47.27
N ILE A 674 4.54 4.40 46.43
CA ILE A 674 4.85 4.68 45.02
C ILE A 674 6.03 5.66 44.92
N GLU A 675 6.01 6.76 45.68
CA GLU A 675 7.09 7.75 45.69
C GLU A 675 8.40 7.16 46.22
N ALA A 676 8.34 6.29 47.23
CA ALA A 676 9.51 5.56 47.73
C ALA A 676 10.09 4.63 46.66
N LEU A 677 9.24 3.92 45.90
CA LEU A 677 9.68 3.05 44.81
C LEU A 677 10.35 3.84 43.68
N ILE A 678 9.74 4.95 43.24
CA ILE A 678 10.30 5.84 42.21
C ILE A 678 11.68 6.38 42.65
N ASN A 679 11.79 6.87 43.89
CA ASN A 679 13.04 7.39 44.43
C ASN A 679 14.13 6.31 44.50
N LYS A 680 13.78 5.09 44.88
CA LYS A 680 14.70 3.95 44.88
C LYS A 680 15.22 3.64 43.47
N THR A 681 14.35 3.64 42.47
CA THR A 681 14.73 3.41 41.06
C THR A 681 15.62 4.53 40.52
N LYS A 682 15.28 5.80 40.81
CA LYS A 682 16.11 6.97 40.45
C LYS A 682 17.50 6.89 41.09
N ALA A 683 17.59 6.51 42.36
CA ALA A 683 18.88 6.34 43.06
C ALA A 683 19.73 5.20 42.47
N ALA A 684 19.11 4.07 42.11
CA ALA A 684 19.80 2.96 41.45
C ALA A 684 20.34 3.34 40.07
N ALA A 685 19.56 4.08 39.27
CA ALA A 685 19.98 4.58 37.96
C ALA A 685 21.17 5.56 38.08
N ALA A 686 21.13 6.48 39.04
CA ALA A 686 22.23 7.42 39.30
C ALA A 686 23.52 6.72 39.77
N GLY A 687 23.40 5.65 40.57
CA GLY A 687 24.53 4.83 41.02
C GLY A 687 25.24 4.11 39.87
N ASN A 688 24.46 3.52 38.94
CA ASN A 688 25.01 2.82 37.77
C ASN A 688 25.71 3.77 36.78
N GLN A 689 25.25 5.02 36.68
CA GLN A 689 25.90 6.05 35.86
C GLN A 689 27.19 6.59 36.48
N ALA A 690 27.34 6.54 37.81
CA ALA A 690 28.57 6.97 38.47
C ALA A 690 29.68 5.90 38.48
N SER A 691 29.32 4.63 38.21
CA SER A 691 30.23 3.48 38.15
C SER A 691 30.71 3.12 36.74
N ASN A 692 30.11 3.71 35.71
CA ASN A 692 30.51 3.62 34.30
C ASN A 692 31.21 4.91 33.88
#